data_AF-A0A1J7GE04-F1
#
_entry.id   AF-A0A1J7GE04-F1
#
_cell.length_a   1.000
_cell.length_b   1.000
_cell.length_c   1.000
_cell.angle_alpha   90.00
_cell.angle_beta   90.00
_cell.angle_gamma   90.00
#
_symmetry.space_group_name_H-M   'P 1'
#
loop_
_entity.id
_entity.type
_entity.pdbx_description
1 polymer ?
#
loop_
_entity_poly.entity_id
_entity_poly.type
_entity_poly.pdbx_seq_one_letter_code
_entity_poly.pdbx_strand_id
1 'polypeptide(L)'
;MATPTAYLPSAASPEWLNKGDNSWQMIAATLVGLQSMPGLVILYASIVKKKWAVNSAFMALYAFAAVLICWVLVGYRMAFGEKLLPFWGKGAPSLGQKFLIKRAIVPETIHYYKNGTIESKTEEPFFPMASLVYFQFTFAAITVILLAGSVLGRMNIKAWMAFVPLWLIFSYTVGAFSLWGGGFLYHWGVIDYSGGYVIHLSSGIAGFTAAYWVGPRLKSDRERFPPNNVLLMLAGAGLLWMGWSGFNGGAPYAANMVSSIAVLNTNICAATSLLVWTCLDVAFFGKPSVIGAVQGMMTGLVCITPGAGIVQSWAAIVMGILSAYLPSAASPEWLNKGDNSWQMIAATLVGLQSMPGLVILYASIVKKKWAVNSAFMALYAFAAVLICWVLVGYRMAFGEKLLPFWGKGAPSLGQKFLIKRAIVPETIHYYKNGTIESKTEEPFFPMASLVYFQFTFAAITVILLAGSVLGRMNIKAWMAFVPLWLIFSYTVGAFSLWGGGFLYHWGVIDYSGGYVIHLSSGIAGFTAAYWVGPRLKSDRERFPPNNVLLMLAGAGLLWMGWSGFNGGAPYAANMVSSIAVLNTNICAATSLLVWTCLDVAFFGKPSVIGAVQGMMTGLVCITPGAGIVQSWAAIVMGILSGSIPWFSMMILHKKSSLLQKVDDTFGVFHTHAVAGLLGGLLTGLLAEPALCRLQLPVTNSRGAFYGGNGGMQFLKQLVAAFFVIAWNLVSTTIILLFIQLFIPLRMPDEQLEIGDDAVHGEEAYALWGDGEKYDPTRHGSMNIGHSSSPYVNGARGVTINL
;
A
#
# COMPACT_ATOMS: atom_id res chain seq x y z
N MET A 1 -23.85 -6.24 35.36
CA MET A 1 -24.04 -6.34 33.89
C MET A 1 -23.57 -7.72 33.46
N ALA A 2 -24.43 -8.52 32.80
CA ALA A 2 -23.97 -9.77 32.21
C ALA A 2 -22.91 -9.44 31.15
N THR A 3 -21.77 -10.11 31.19
CA THR A 3 -20.76 -10.05 30.11
C THR A 3 -21.47 -10.38 28.80
N PRO A 4 -21.36 -9.55 27.74
CA PRO A 4 -22.05 -9.83 26.50
C PRO A 4 -21.66 -11.22 26.00
N THR A 5 -22.63 -11.98 25.47
CA THR A 5 -22.45 -13.38 25.04
C THR A 5 -21.33 -13.57 24.00
N ALA A 6 -20.94 -12.51 23.30
CA ALA A 6 -19.79 -12.49 22.38
C ALA A 6 -18.42 -12.64 23.07
N TYR A 7 -18.32 -12.37 24.38
CA TYR A 7 -17.09 -12.45 25.16
C TYR A 7 -17.00 -13.72 26.02
N LEU A 8 -18.12 -14.42 26.17
CA LEU A 8 -18.15 -15.72 26.82
C LEU A 8 -18.02 -16.83 25.76
N PRO A 9 -17.42 -17.97 26.11
CA PRO A 9 -17.49 -19.15 25.27
C PRO A 9 -18.94 -19.45 24.88
N SER A 10 -19.20 -19.57 23.58
CA SER A 10 -20.53 -19.85 23.03
C SER A 10 -20.39 -20.73 21.80
N ALA A 11 -21.51 -21.26 21.28
CA ALA A 11 -21.49 -22.01 20.02
C ALA A 11 -20.92 -21.19 18.84
N ALA A 12 -21.05 -19.86 18.87
CA ALA A 12 -20.50 -18.95 17.86
C ALA A 12 -19.04 -18.54 18.13
N SER A 13 -18.57 -18.65 19.37
CA SER A 13 -17.19 -18.37 19.79
C SER A 13 -16.73 -19.43 20.79
N PRO A 14 -16.49 -20.67 20.34
CA PRO A 14 -16.09 -21.76 21.23
C PRO A 14 -14.70 -21.53 21.81
N GLU A 15 -14.35 -22.21 22.91
CA GLU A 15 -13.06 -22.00 23.61
C GLU A 15 -11.83 -22.25 22.75
N TRP A 16 -11.92 -23.16 21.78
CA TRP A 16 -10.83 -23.45 20.85
C TRP A 16 -10.62 -22.34 19.81
N LEU A 17 -11.57 -21.43 19.58
CA LEU A 17 -11.48 -20.41 18.54
C LEU A 17 -10.55 -19.28 18.98
N ASN A 18 -9.42 -19.13 18.28
CA ASN A 18 -8.61 -17.93 18.43
C ASN A 18 -9.16 -16.83 17.52
N LYS A 19 -9.75 -15.79 18.12
CA LYS A 19 -10.36 -14.68 17.39
C LYS A 19 -9.35 -13.94 16.50
N GLY A 20 -8.11 -13.76 16.97
CA GLY A 20 -7.03 -13.10 16.23
C GLY A 20 -6.64 -13.87 14.97
N ASP A 21 -6.47 -15.19 15.07
CA ASP A 21 -6.17 -16.06 13.94
C ASP A 21 -7.33 -16.09 12.93
N ASN A 22 -8.57 -16.23 13.40
CA ASN A 22 -9.73 -16.24 12.52
C ASN A 22 -9.91 -14.90 11.77
N SER A 23 -9.78 -13.77 12.47
CA SER A 23 -9.81 -12.44 11.86
C SER A 23 -8.70 -12.26 10.83
N TRP A 24 -7.47 -12.67 11.15
CA TRP A 24 -6.37 -12.61 10.19
C TRP A 24 -6.62 -13.47 8.97
N GLN A 25 -7.12 -14.71 9.14
CA GLN A 25 -7.37 -15.61 8.02
C GLN A 25 -8.43 -15.06 7.06
N MET A 26 -9.50 -14.47 7.60
CA MET A 26 -10.53 -13.82 6.79
C MET A 26 -9.98 -12.62 6.04
N ILE A 27 -9.21 -11.76 6.72
CA ILE A 27 -8.56 -10.59 6.11
C ILE A 27 -7.57 -11.01 5.03
N ALA A 28 -6.71 -12.01 5.31
CA ALA A 28 -5.75 -12.55 4.38
C ALA A 28 -6.44 -13.07 3.11
N ALA A 29 -7.52 -13.86 3.26
CA ALA A 29 -8.33 -14.31 2.14
C ALA A 29 -8.93 -13.14 1.35
N THR A 30 -9.45 -12.11 2.03
CA THR A 30 -9.99 -10.91 1.36
C THR A 30 -8.90 -10.14 0.60
N LEU A 31 -7.70 -10.00 1.15
CA LEU A 31 -6.56 -9.37 0.46
C LEU A 31 -6.13 -10.16 -0.77
N VAL A 32 -6.10 -11.50 -0.70
CA VAL A 32 -5.86 -12.36 -1.87
C VAL A 32 -7.00 -12.19 -2.89
N GLY A 33 -8.25 -12.13 -2.43
CA GLY A 33 -9.41 -11.84 -3.28
C GLY A 33 -9.31 -10.48 -3.97
N LEU A 34 -8.83 -9.45 -3.26
CA LEU A 34 -8.63 -8.09 -3.77
C LEU A 34 -7.60 -8.08 -4.91
N GLN A 35 -6.48 -8.79 -4.77
CA GLN A 35 -5.54 -8.89 -5.89
C GLN A 35 -6.06 -9.77 -7.03
N SER A 36 -6.83 -10.82 -6.73
CA SER A 36 -7.31 -11.78 -7.73
C SER A 36 -8.40 -11.18 -8.61
N MET A 37 -9.35 -10.47 -8.00
CA MET A 37 -10.50 -9.89 -8.70
C MET A 37 -10.16 -8.48 -9.17
N PRO A 38 -10.30 -7.40 -8.38
CA PRO A 38 -10.04 -6.07 -8.91
C PRO A 38 -8.59 -5.89 -9.38
N GLY A 39 -7.59 -6.47 -8.70
CA GLY A 39 -6.18 -6.35 -9.10
C GLY A 39 -5.87 -6.90 -10.50
N LEU A 40 -5.99 -8.22 -10.69
CA LEU A 40 -5.68 -8.87 -11.96
C LEU A 40 -6.65 -8.49 -13.08
N VAL A 41 -7.93 -8.25 -12.79
CA VAL A 41 -8.88 -7.75 -13.80
C VAL A 41 -8.42 -6.41 -14.35
N ILE A 42 -8.07 -5.47 -13.47
CA ILE A 42 -7.58 -4.15 -13.88
C ILE A 42 -6.24 -4.29 -14.62
N LEU A 43 -5.29 -5.07 -14.08
CA LEU A 43 -3.98 -5.27 -14.68
C LEU A 43 -4.08 -5.86 -16.10
N TYR A 44 -4.85 -6.94 -16.26
CA TYR A 44 -4.98 -7.61 -17.55
C TYR A 44 -5.79 -6.82 -18.56
N ALA A 45 -6.88 -6.18 -18.13
CA ALA A 45 -7.68 -5.32 -19.00
C ALA A 45 -6.87 -4.11 -19.50
N SER A 46 -5.88 -3.64 -18.75
CA SER A 46 -5.08 -2.46 -19.07
C SER A 46 -3.82 -2.74 -19.89
N ILE A 47 -3.21 -3.92 -19.76
CA ILE A 47 -2.01 -4.32 -20.52
C ILE A 47 -2.34 -4.76 -21.96
N VAL A 48 -3.52 -5.35 -22.19
CA VAL A 48 -3.89 -5.80 -23.54
C VAL A 48 -4.27 -4.64 -24.46
N LYS A 49 -4.36 -4.85 -25.78
CA LYS A 49 -4.98 -3.85 -26.66
C LYS A 49 -6.44 -3.60 -26.25
N LYS A 50 -6.92 -2.36 -26.38
CA LYS A 50 -8.29 -1.91 -26.00
C LYS A 50 -9.40 -2.87 -26.47
N LYS A 51 -9.32 -3.37 -27.71
CA LYS A 51 -10.29 -4.33 -28.28
C LYS A 51 -10.43 -5.65 -27.49
N TRP A 52 -9.44 -6.01 -26.69
CA TRP A 52 -9.40 -7.23 -25.89
C TRP A 52 -9.60 -7.00 -24.39
N ALA A 53 -9.72 -5.75 -23.94
CA ALA A 53 -9.78 -5.40 -22.52
C ALA A 53 -10.97 -6.05 -21.81
N VAL A 54 -12.17 -5.93 -22.40
CA VAL A 54 -13.42 -6.47 -21.85
C VAL A 54 -13.37 -8.00 -21.76
N ASN A 55 -12.96 -8.68 -22.84
CA ASN A 55 -12.83 -10.14 -22.83
C ASN A 55 -11.82 -10.63 -21.78
N SER A 56 -10.68 -9.93 -21.64
CA SER A 56 -9.65 -10.26 -20.66
C SER A 56 -10.15 -10.10 -19.22
N ALA A 57 -10.93 -9.05 -18.95
CA ALA A 57 -11.61 -8.87 -17.67
C ALA A 57 -12.61 -10.00 -17.39
N PHE A 58 -13.46 -10.35 -18.37
CA PHE A 58 -14.44 -11.44 -18.23
C PHE A 58 -13.78 -12.80 -17.99
N MET A 59 -12.64 -13.08 -18.61
CA MET A 59 -11.89 -14.32 -18.36
C MET A 59 -11.51 -14.46 -16.88
N ALA A 60 -11.02 -13.39 -16.25
CA ALA A 60 -10.67 -13.38 -14.83
C ALA A 60 -11.90 -13.46 -13.92
N LEU A 61 -12.96 -12.68 -14.21
CA LEU A 61 -14.23 -12.70 -13.45
C LEU A 61 -14.89 -14.08 -13.48
N TYR A 62 -14.98 -14.68 -14.68
CA TYR A 62 -15.51 -16.02 -14.85
C TYR A 62 -14.67 -17.04 -14.10
N ALA A 63 -13.33 -16.99 -14.24
CA ALA A 63 -12.44 -17.93 -13.58
C ALA A 63 -12.63 -17.92 -12.07
N PHE A 64 -12.68 -16.74 -11.44
CA PHE A 64 -12.92 -16.63 -10.00
C PHE A 64 -14.25 -17.23 -9.56
N ALA A 65 -15.34 -16.91 -10.26
CA ALA A 65 -16.68 -17.40 -9.93
C ALA A 65 -16.83 -18.92 -10.16
N ALA A 66 -16.36 -19.41 -11.31
CA ALA A 66 -16.41 -20.84 -11.65
C ALA A 66 -15.53 -21.66 -10.71
N VAL A 67 -14.33 -21.18 -10.37
CA VAL A 67 -13.48 -21.84 -9.38
C VAL A 67 -14.17 -21.89 -8.03
N LEU A 68 -14.85 -20.83 -7.56
CA LEU A 68 -15.56 -20.87 -6.28
C LEU A 68 -16.60 -22.00 -6.25
N ILE A 69 -17.43 -22.08 -7.28
CA ILE A 69 -18.49 -23.08 -7.38
C ILE A 69 -17.89 -24.50 -7.41
N CYS A 70 -16.91 -24.75 -8.29
CA CYS A 70 -16.26 -26.05 -8.38
C CYS A 70 -15.49 -26.40 -7.10
N TRP A 71 -14.85 -25.42 -6.48
CA TRP A 71 -14.09 -25.57 -5.24
C TRP A 71 -14.97 -26.07 -4.11
N VAL A 72 -16.11 -25.43 -3.88
CA VAL A 72 -17.00 -25.81 -2.78
C VAL A 72 -17.76 -27.11 -3.04
N LEU A 73 -18.05 -27.42 -4.30
CA LEU A 73 -18.74 -28.67 -4.70
C LEU A 73 -17.84 -29.90 -4.65
N VAL A 74 -16.56 -29.77 -5.01
CA VAL A 74 -15.66 -30.92 -5.10
C VAL A 74 -14.19 -30.59 -4.85
N GLY A 75 -13.71 -29.43 -5.33
CA GLY A 75 -12.29 -29.10 -5.42
C GLY A 75 -11.55 -29.05 -4.09
N TYR A 76 -12.15 -28.45 -3.04
CA TYR A 76 -11.51 -28.37 -1.72
C TYR A 76 -11.18 -29.75 -1.17
N ARG A 77 -12.13 -30.70 -1.26
CA ARG A 77 -11.95 -32.06 -0.74
C ARG A 77 -10.96 -32.87 -1.59
N MET A 78 -10.85 -32.59 -2.89
CA MET A 78 -9.80 -33.19 -3.71
C MET A 78 -8.40 -32.67 -3.36
N ALA A 79 -8.30 -31.42 -2.94
CA ALA A 79 -7.02 -30.79 -2.60
C ALA A 79 -6.56 -31.05 -1.16
N PHE A 80 -7.49 -31.13 -0.20
CA PHE A 80 -7.18 -31.18 1.25
C PHE A 80 -8.00 -32.23 2.02
N GLY A 81 -8.69 -33.13 1.32
CA GLY A 81 -9.50 -34.19 1.91
C GLY A 81 -8.80 -35.53 2.00
N GLU A 82 -9.57 -36.61 1.94
CA GLU A 82 -9.06 -37.98 2.02
C GLU A 82 -8.32 -38.37 0.74
N LYS A 83 -7.28 -39.18 0.88
CA LYS A 83 -6.50 -39.72 -0.24
C LYS A 83 -7.33 -40.63 -1.15
N LEU A 84 -7.29 -40.38 -2.47
CA LEU A 84 -7.78 -41.31 -3.50
C LEU A 84 -6.62 -42.03 -4.19
N LEU A 85 -5.60 -41.27 -4.59
CA LEU A 85 -4.33 -41.70 -5.18
C LEU A 85 -3.17 -41.04 -4.42
N PRO A 86 -1.91 -41.53 -4.55
CA PRO A 86 -0.73 -40.90 -3.93
C PRO A 86 -0.55 -39.40 -4.21
N PHE A 87 -1.13 -38.90 -5.30
CA PHE A 87 -1.01 -37.52 -5.77
C PHE A 87 -2.38 -36.81 -5.91
N TRP A 88 -3.49 -37.44 -5.50
CA TRP A 88 -4.83 -36.87 -5.71
C TRP A 88 -5.84 -37.28 -4.64
N GLY A 89 -6.65 -36.34 -4.16
CA GLY A 89 -7.68 -36.59 -3.14
C GLY A 89 -9.06 -36.94 -3.70
N LYS A 90 -9.92 -37.47 -2.83
CA LYS A 90 -11.31 -37.85 -3.13
C LYS A 90 -12.23 -36.62 -3.12
N GLY A 91 -13.00 -36.45 -4.19
CA GLY A 91 -13.96 -35.35 -4.31
C GLY A 91 -15.19 -35.51 -3.41
N ALA A 92 -15.59 -34.41 -2.75
CA ALA A 92 -16.83 -34.31 -1.99
C ALA A 92 -17.23 -32.84 -1.77
N PRO A 93 -18.53 -32.54 -1.49
CA PRO A 93 -18.96 -31.20 -1.12
C PRO A 93 -18.38 -30.71 0.20
N SER A 94 -18.10 -29.41 0.28
CA SER A 94 -17.57 -28.71 1.46
C SER A 94 -18.55 -27.67 2.04
N LEU A 95 -19.79 -27.60 1.54
CA LEU A 95 -20.82 -26.64 1.97
C LEU A 95 -21.63 -27.07 3.21
N GLY A 96 -21.40 -28.27 3.73
CA GLY A 96 -22.15 -28.77 4.89
C GLY A 96 -21.89 -27.93 6.13
N GLN A 97 -22.93 -27.41 6.78
CA GLN A 97 -22.79 -26.57 7.98
C GLN A 97 -22.01 -27.28 9.10
N LYS A 98 -22.28 -28.58 9.33
CA LYS A 98 -21.56 -29.42 10.30
C LYS A 98 -20.06 -29.54 10.00
N PHE A 99 -19.66 -29.36 8.76
CA PHE A 99 -18.25 -29.35 8.34
C PHE A 99 -17.65 -27.95 8.51
N LEU A 100 -18.34 -26.92 8.03
CA LEU A 100 -17.85 -25.53 8.00
C LEU A 100 -17.60 -24.90 9.37
N ILE A 101 -18.42 -25.23 10.38
CA ILE A 101 -18.31 -24.64 11.74
C ILE A 101 -17.27 -25.33 12.62
N LYS A 102 -16.79 -26.53 12.23
CA LYS A 102 -15.77 -27.25 13.00
C LYS A 102 -14.44 -26.53 12.92
N ARG A 103 -13.59 -26.76 13.92
CA ARG A 103 -12.17 -26.36 13.87
C ARG A 103 -11.53 -26.88 12.58
N ALA A 104 -10.67 -26.06 12.00
CA ALA A 104 -9.98 -26.39 10.77
C ALA A 104 -9.04 -27.59 10.97
N ILE A 105 -9.04 -28.53 10.03
CA ILE A 105 -8.18 -29.73 10.05
C ILE A 105 -7.76 -30.04 8.61
N VAL A 106 -6.47 -30.33 8.40
CA VAL A 106 -5.93 -30.88 7.14
C VAL A 106 -5.48 -32.33 7.36
N PRO A 107 -6.37 -33.32 7.21
CA PRO A 107 -6.24 -34.66 7.82
C PRO A 107 -4.98 -35.45 7.44
N GLU A 108 -4.48 -35.34 6.20
CA GLU A 108 -3.37 -36.16 5.68
C GLU A 108 -1.98 -35.54 5.93
N THR A 109 -1.86 -34.49 6.76
CA THR A 109 -0.60 -33.75 6.97
C THR A 109 0.34 -34.34 8.03
N ILE A 110 0.05 -35.53 8.55
CA ILE A 110 0.90 -36.18 9.57
C ILE A 110 2.22 -36.63 8.95
N HIS A 111 3.36 -36.19 9.47
CA HIS A 111 4.67 -36.78 9.15
C HIS A 111 5.07 -37.83 10.17
N TYR A 112 5.74 -38.88 9.69
CA TYR A 112 6.32 -39.93 10.51
C TYR A 112 7.82 -40.01 10.26
N TYR A 113 8.58 -40.09 11.35
CA TYR A 113 9.98 -40.49 11.29
C TYR A 113 10.13 -41.89 10.69
N LYS A 114 11.33 -42.22 10.20
CA LYS A 114 11.66 -43.55 9.65
C LYS A 114 11.39 -44.72 10.63
N ASN A 115 11.35 -44.43 11.94
CA ASN A 115 11.04 -45.40 13.00
C ASN A 115 9.54 -45.56 13.28
N GLY A 116 8.66 -44.91 12.49
CA GLY A 116 7.21 -44.97 12.63
C GLY A 116 6.60 -44.04 13.70
N THR A 117 7.42 -43.25 14.41
CA THR A 117 6.92 -42.25 15.36
C THR A 117 6.49 -40.96 14.66
N ILE A 118 5.50 -40.25 15.20
CA ILE A 118 4.98 -39.02 14.59
C ILE A 118 6.05 -37.92 14.72
N GLU A 119 6.51 -37.41 13.58
CA GLU A 119 7.39 -36.24 13.46
C GLU A 119 6.58 -34.95 13.51
N SER A 120 5.45 -34.90 12.80
CA SER A 120 4.48 -33.83 12.95
C SER A 120 3.05 -34.36 12.91
N LYS A 121 2.22 -33.90 13.84
CA LYS A 121 0.77 -34.15 13.85
C LYS A 121 0.07 -33.40 12.74
N THR A 122 -1.21 -33.74 12.56
CA THR A 122 -2.15 -33.07 11.67
C THR A 122 -2.20 -31.57 11.94
N GLU A 123 -2.20 -30.77 10.88
CA GLU A 123 -2.41 -29.33 10.95
C GLU A 123 -3.85 -29.02 11.37
N GLU A 124 -3.99 -28.40 12.55
CA GLU A 124 -5.28 -28.01 13.13
C GLU A 124 -5.31 -26.51 13.51
N PRO A 125 -5.52 -25.59 12.55
CA PRO A 125 -5.59 -24.17 12.87
C PRO A 125 -6.72 -23.82 13.86
N PHE A 126 -6.54 -22.77 14.65
CA PHE A 126 -7.51 -22.32 15.66
C PHE A 126 -8.60 -21.40 15.09
N PHE A 127 -9.14 -21.77 13.93
CA PHE A 127 -10.26 -21.10 13.26
C PHE A 127 -11.17 -22.12 12.54
N PRO A 128 -12.39 -21.75 12.11
CA PRO A 128 -13.33 -22.69 11.51
C PRO A 128 -12.93 -23.14 10.09
N MET A 129 -13.37 -24.34 9.68
CA MET A 129 -13.19 -24.83 8.31
C MET A 129 -13.69 -23.86 7.24
N ALA A 130 -14.73 -23.07 7.52
CA ALA A 130 -15.21 -22.03 6.61
C ALA A 130 -14.11 -21.04 6.19
N SER A 131 -13.29 -20.59 7.15
CA SER A 131 -12.17 -19.68 6.91
C SER A 131 -11.05 -20.37 6.10
N LEU A 132 -10.77 -21.65 6.38
CA LEU A 132 -9.78 -22.42 5.61
C LEU A 132 -10.22 -22.63 4.16
N VAL A 133 -11.46 -23.08 3.96
CA VAL A 133 -12.05 -23.35 2.64
C VAL A 133 -12.04 -22.09 1.79
N TYR A 134 -12.43 -20.95 2.37
CA TYR A 134 -12.44 -19.68 1.67
C TYR A 134 -11.03 -19.17 1.35
N PHE A 135 -10.08 -19.26 2.29
CA PHE A 135 -8.70 -18.88 2.02
C PHE A 135 -8.09 -19.71 0.88
N GLN A 136 -8.18 -21.04 0.95
CA GLN A 136 -7.63 -21.92 -0.08
C GLN A 136 -8.33 -21.77 -1.43
N PHE A 137 -9.62 -21.43 -1.43
CA PHE A 137 -10.33 -21.03 -2.65
C PHE A 137 -9.60 -19.88 -3.36
N THR A 138 -9.17 -18.85 -2.62
CA THR A 138 -8.53 -17.69 -3.25
C THR A 138 -7.21 -18.04 -3.93
N PHE A 139 -6.46 -19.02 -3.40
CA PHE A 139 -5.26 -19.59 -4.03
C PHE A 139 -5.58 -20.39 -5.29
N ALA A 140 -6.65 -21.18 -5.26
CA ALA A 140 -7.12 -21.89 -6.45
C ALA A 140 -7.55 -20.92 -7.56
N ALA A 141 -8.32 -19.89 -7.18
CA ALA A 141 -8.85 -18.91 -8.12
C ALA A 141 -7.73 -18.09 -8.78
N ILE A 142 -6.79 -17.56 -8.00
CA ILE A 142 -5.70 -16.75 -8.54
C ILE A 142 -4.79 -17.55 -9.46
N THR A 143 -4.56 -18.85 -9.20
CA THR A 143 -3.75 -19.71 -10.07
C THR A 143 -4.29 -19.77 -11.50
N VAL A 144 -5.61 -19.95 -11.64
CA VAL A 144 -6.25 -20.00 -12.95
C VAL A 144 -6.29 -18.63 -13.62
N ILE A 145 -6.46 -17.56 -12.84
CA ILE A 145 -6.40 -16.19 -13.36
C ILE A 145 -4.98 -15.88 -13.87
N LEU A 146 -3.93 -16.26 -13.14
CA LEU A 146 -2.54 -16.07 -13.58
C LEU A 146 -2.25 -16.76 -14.92
N LEU A 147 -2.76 -17.98 -15.09
CA LEU A 147 -2.68 -18.72 -16.35
C LEU A 147 -3.32 -17.94 -17.51
N ALA A 148 -4.45 -17.27 -17.27
CA ALA A 148 -5.16 -16.47 -18.26
C ALA A 148 -4.25 -15.42 -18.92
N GLY A 149 -3.33 -14.84 -18.14
CA GLY A 149 -2.32 -13.86 -18.60
C GLY A 149 -1.59 -14.28 -19.88
N SER A 150 -1.24 -15.57 -19.99
CA SER A 150 -0.54 -16.12 -21.14
C SER A 150 -1.39 -16.22 -22.39
N VAL A 151 -2.72 -16.24 -22.27
CA VAL A 151 -3.66 -16.46 -23.40
C VAL A 151 -4.57 -15.25 -23.68
N LEU A 152 -4.34 -14.12 -23.01
CA LEU A 152 -5.11 -12.89 -23.22
C LEU A 152 -5.05 -12.40 -24.68
N GLY A 153 -6.20 -11.94 -25.17
CA GLY A 153 -6.36 -11.42 -26.53
C GLY A 153 -6.29 -12.46 -27.65
N ARG A 154 -6.37 -13.76 -27.31
CA ARG A 154 -6.40 -14.86 -28.29
C ARG A 154 -7.24 -16.07 -27.88
N MET A 155 -7.50 -16.26 -26.58
CA MET A 155 -8.37 -17.34 -26.10
C MET A 155 -9.84 -17.09 -26.44
N ASN A 156 -10.54 -18.10 -26.97
CA ASN A 156 -11.99 -18.07 -27.10
C ASN A 156 -12.64 -18.22 -25.71
N ILE A 157 -13.58 -17.34 -25.36
CA ILE A 157 -14.20 -17.35 -24.03
C ILE A 157 -14.96 -18.64 -23.71
N LYS A 158 -15.61 -19.29 -24.69
CA LYS A 158 -16.31 -20.56 -24.45
C LYS A 158 -15.32 -21.69 -24.13
N ALA A 159 -14.20 -21.72 -24.83
CA ALA A 159 -13.12 -22.66 -24.54
C ALA A 159 -12.51 -22.39 -23.15
N TRP A 160 -12.32 -21.12 -22.79
CA TRP A 160 -11.88 -20.73 -21.45
C TRP A 160 -12.86 -21.19 -20.38
N MET A 161 -14.17 -21.02 -20.62
CA MET A 161 -15.21 -21.44 -19.69
C MET A 161 -15.20 -22.94 -19.41
N ALA A 162 -14.95 -23.77 -20.43
CA ALA A 162 -14.77 -25.21 -20.24
C ALA A 162 -13.42 -25.56 -19.60
N PHE A 163 -12.36 -24.84 -19.97
CA PHE A 163 -11.00 -25.09 -19.49
C PHE A 163 -10.85 -24.86 -17.98
N VAL A 164 -11.41 -23.78 -17.43
CA VAL A 164 -11.29 -23.42 -16.01
C VAL A 164 -11.68 -24.56 -15.05
N PRO A 165 -12.91 -25.12 -15.10
CA PRO A 165 -13.31 -26.18 -14.17
C PRO A 165 -12.52 -27.48 -14.40
N LEU A 166 -12.21 -27.82 -15.65
CA LEU A 166 -11.41 -29.01 -15.97
C LEU A 166 -9.99 -28.89 -15.42
N TRP A 167 -9.33 -27.75 -15.64
CA TRP A 167 -7.96 -27.53 -15.19
C TRP A 167 -7.87 -27.48 -13.66
N LEU A 168 -8.85 -26.84 -13.00
CA LEU A 168 -8.95 -26.86 -11.54
C LEU A 168 -8.99 -28.31 -11.01
N ILE A 169 -9.88 -29.14 -11.55
CA ILE A 169 -10.09 -30.51 -11.08
C ILE A 169 -8.89 -31.40 -11.39
N PHE A 170 -8.35 -31.36 -12.61
CA PHE A 170 -7.34 -32.32 -13.07
C PHE A 170 -5.89 -31.86 -12.90
N SER A 171 -5.64 -30.58 -12.67
CA SER A 171 -4.29 -30.04 -12.52
C SER A 171 -4.07 -29.39 -11.17
N TYR A 172 -4.89 -28.39 -10.80
CA TYR A 172 -4.69 -27.66 -9.54
C TYR A 172 -4.83 -28.58 -8.31
N THR A 173 -5.92 -29.35 -8.22
CA THR A 173 -6.13 -30.22 -7.04
C THR A 173 -5.09 -31.34 -6.93
N VAL A 174 -4.54 -31.82 -8.06
CA VAL A 174 -3.42 -32.78 -8.06
C VAL A 174 -2.17 -32.15 -7.46
N GLY A 175 -1.81 -30.93 -7.90
CA GLY A 175 -0.66 -30.20 -7.34
C GLY A 175 -0.84 -29.88 -5.86
N ALA A 176 -2.00 -29.32 -5.50
CA ALA A 176 -2.33 -28.94 -4.13
C ALA A 176 -2.35 -30.15 -3.19
N PHE A 177 -2.97 -31.27 -3.59
CA PHE A 177 -2.95 -32.48 -2.77
C PHE A 177 -1.52 -33.03 -2.63
N SER A 178 -0.77 -33.10 -3.74
CA SER A 178 0.59 -33.63 -3.75
C SER A 178 1.53 -32.88 -2.82
N LEU A 179 1.48 -31.54 -2.78
CA LEU A 179 2.40 -30.70 -2.01
C LEU A 179 1.87 -30.21 -0.66
N TRP A 180 0.56 -29.98 -0.51
CA TRP A 180 -0.02 -29.37 0.70
C TRP A 180 -1.03 -30.26 1.41
N GLY A 181 -1.80 -31.04 0.65
CA GLY A 181 -2.89 -31.86 1.17
C GLY A 181 -2.49 -33.24 1.66
N GLY A 182 -1.20 -33.51 1.89
CA GLY A 182 -0.72 -34.82 2.39
C GLY A 182 -0.43 -35.86 1.30
N GLY A 183 -0.16 -35.44 0.07
CA GLY A 183 0.29 -36.33 -1.00
C GLY A 183 1.78 -36.69 -0.93
N PHE A 184 2.27 -37.37 -1.96
CA PHE A 184 3.63 -37.94 -1.96
C PHE A 184 4.76 -36.89 -1.82
N LEU A 185 4.62 -35.70 -2.41
CA LEU A 185 5.65 -34.64 -2.34
C LEU A 185 5.70 -34.01 -0.94
N TYR A 186 4.54 -33.83 -0.31
CA TYR A 186 4.45 -33.38 1.08
C TYR A 186 5.23 -34.35 1.99
N HIS A 187 5.01 -35.66 1.85
CA HIS A 187 5.73 -36.68 2.63
C HIS A 187 7.22 -36.82 2.26
N TRP A 188 7.62 -36.39 1.05
CA TRP A 188 9.04 -36.26 0.69
C TRP A 188 9.72 -35.02 1.30
N GLY A 189 8.97 -34.15 1.96
CA GLY A 189 9.49 -32.93 2.58
C GLY A 189 9.77 -31.83 1.56
N VAL A 190 9.07 -31.82 0.42
CA VAL A 190 9.15 -30.70 -0.53
C VAL A 190 8.57 -29.45 0.12
N ILE A 191 9.35 -28.38 0.15
CA ILE A 191 8.96 -27.12 0.78
C ILE A 191 8.28 -26.22 -0.24
N ASP A 192 7.02 -25.89 0.02
CA ASP A 192 6.29 -24.84 -0.69
C ASP A 192 5.51 -23.98 0.31
N TYR A 193 6.11 -22.86 0.75
CA TYR A 193 5.56 -22.03 1.82
C TYR A 193 4.18 -21.44 1.48
N SER A 194 3.99 -20.93 0.26
CA SER A 194 2.73 -20.26 -0.11
C SER A 194 2.33 -20.40 -1.58
N GLY A 195 2.96 -21.26 -2.38
CA GLY A 195 2.51 -21.57 -3.75
C GLY A 195 3.53 -21.31 -4.84
N GLY A 196 4.82 -21.40 -4.52
CA GLY A 196 5.88 -21.41 -5.51
C GLY A 196 5.64 -22.47 -6.60
N TYR A 197 5.29 -23.69 -6.18
CA TYR A 197 5.06 -24.80 -7.10
C TYR A 197 3.60 -24.87 -7.54
N VAL A 198 2.68 -24.97 -6.57
CA VAL A 198 1.25 -25.23 -6.83
C VAL A 198 0.58 -24.08 -7.60
N ILE A 199 1.00 -22.84 -7.35
CA ILE A 199 0.39 -21.63 -7.93
C ILE A 199 1.26 -21.12 -9.09
N HIS A 200 2.48 -20.66 -8.82
CA HIS A 200 3.26 -19.90 -9.82
C HIS A 200 3.89 -20.78 -10.89
N LEU A 201 4.62 -21.83 -10.52
CA LEU A 201 5.23 -22.73 -11.49
C LEU A 201 4.16 -23.45 -12.32
N SER A 202 3.12 -23.96 -11.66
CA SER A 202 1.99 -24.63 -12.32
C SER A 202 1.28 -23.72 -13.33
N SER A 203 0.85 -22.51 -12.93
CA SER A 203 0.20 -21.57 -13.84
C SER A 203 1.12 -21.07 -14.94
N GLY A 204 2.42 -20.88 -14.67
CA GLY A 204 3.42 -20.48 -15.66
C GLY A 204 3.61 -21.52 -16.76
N ILE A 205 3.86 -22.79 -16.39
CA ILE A 205 4.03 -23.89 -17.33
C ILE A 205 2.73 -24.18 -18.08
N ALA A 206 1.60 -24.22 -17.38
CA ALA A 206 0.30 -24.42 -18.01
C ALA A 206 -0.06 -23.26 -18.95
N GLY A 207 0.26 -22.02 -18.58
CA GLY A 207 0.05 -20.83 -19.41
C GLY A 207 0.91 -20.84 -20.67
N PHE A 208 2.20 -21.21 -20.55
CA PHE A 208 3.09 -21.40 -21.70
C PHE A 208 2.57 -22.50 -22.63
N THR A 209 2.13 -23.63 -22.06
CA THR A 209 1.58 -24.75 -22.82
C THR A 209 0.29 -24.35 -23.54
N ALA A 210 -0.65 -23.69 -22.84
CA ALA A 210 -1.89 -23.17 -23.44
C ALA A 210 -1.60 -22.14 -24.54
N ALA A 211 -0.63 -21.24 -24.34
CA ALA A 211 -0.20 -20.27 -25.33
C ALA A 211 0.37 -20.91 -26.61
N TYR A 212 1.07 -22.04 -26.49
CA TYR A 212 1.55 -22.82 -27.63
C TYR A 212 0.37 -23.40 -28.43
N TRP A 213 -0.57 -24.08 -27.76
CA TRP A 213 -1.71 -24.75 -28.41
C TRP A 213 -2.76 -23.79 -28.98
N VAL A 214 -3.03 -22.67 -28.31
CA VAL A 214 -3.94 -21.61 -28.83
C VAL A 214 -3.33 -20.95 -30.08
N GLY A 215 -2.02 -21.05 -30.24
CA GLY A 215 -1.30 -20.45 -31.35
C GLY A 215 -1.00 -18.95 -31.12
N PRO A 216 -0.26 -18.36 -32.07
CA PRO A 216 0.26 -17.02 -31.89
C PRO A 216 -0.78 -15.95 -32.28
N ARG A 217 -0.66 -14.74 -31.70
CA ARG A 217 -1.53 -13.59 -32.04
C ARG A 217 -1.38 -13.19 -33.52
N LEU A 218 -2.27 -12.37 -34.07
CA LEU A 218 -2.07 -11.80 -35.41
C LEU A 218 -0.77 -10.98 -35.47
N LYS A 219 -0.10 -10.93 -36.63
CA LYS A 219 1.18 -10.20 -36.79
C LYS A 219 1.06 -8.72 -36.36
N SER A 220 -0.01 -8.05 -36.78
CA SER A 220 -0.36 -6.68 -36.37
C SER A 220 -0.63 -6.52 -34.86
N ASP A 221 -0.92 -7.62 -34.15
CA ASP A 221 -1.07 -7.67 -32.70
C ASP A 221 0.22 -8.09 -31.97
N ARG A 222 1.29 -8.43 -32.69
CA ARG A 222 2.62 -8.67 -32.11
C ARG A 222 3.55 -7.47 -32.28
N GLU A 223 3.40 -6.74 -33.39
CA GLU A 223 4.14 -5.52 -33.66
C GLU A 223 3.56 -4.39 -32.80
N ARG A 224 4.35 -3.89 -31.82
CA ARG A 224 4.03 -2.78 -30.91
C ARG A 224 2.77 -3.03 -30.03
N PHE A 225 2.99 -3.60 -28.83
CA PHE A 225 1.94 -3.94 -27.86
C PHE A 225 2.06 -3.10 -26.56
N PRO A 226 1.92 -1.76 -26.62
CA PRO A 226 1.90 -0.96 -25.41
C PRO A 226 0.61 -1.25 -24.61
N PRO A 227 0.65 -1.13 -23.27
CA PRO A 227 -0.55 -1.12 -22.46
C PRO A 227 -1.55 -0.07 -22.98
N ASN A 228 -2.85 -0.40 -22.97
CA ASN A 228 -3.87 0.58 -23.35
C ASN A 228 -4.02 1.69 -22.30
N ASN A 229 -3.71 1.40 -21.03
CA ASN A 229 -3.80 2.35 -19.92
C ASN A 229 -2.75 2.04 -18.85
N VAL A 230 -1.66 2.81 -18.82
CA VAL A 230 -0.56 2.60 -17.86
C VAL A 230 -1.01 2.86 -16.42
N LEU A 231 -1.97 3.76 -16.20
CA LEU A 231 -2.43 4.12 -14.86
C LEU A 231 -3.24 3.00 -14.23
N LEU A 232 -4.12 2.39 -15.01
CA LEU A 232 -4.84 1.19 -14.58
C LEU A 232 -3.88 0.02 -14.40
N MET A 233 -2.87 -0.12 -15.24
CA MET A 233 -1.82 -1.15 -15.04
C MET A 233 -1.16 -1.00 -13.67
N LEU A 234 -0.74 0.21 -13.31
CA LEU A 234 -0.18 0.51 -12.00
C LEU A 234 -1.17 0.28 -10.85
N ALA A 235 -2.44 0.64 -11.05
CA ALA A 235 -3.50 0.39 -10.07
C ALA A 235 -3.64 -1.11 -9.79
N GLY A 236 -3.75 -1.92 -10.85
CA GLY A 236 -3.80 -3.38 -10.74
C GLY A 236 -2.55 -3.92 -10.06
N ALA A 237 -1.37 -3.52 -10.52
CA ALA A 237 -0.08 -3.91 -9.94
C ALA A 237 0.03 -3.58 -8.44
N GLY A 238 -0.45 -2.41 -8.00
CA GLY A 238 -0.45 -2.04 -6.58
C GLY A 238 -1.43 -2.87 -5.74
N LEU A 239 -2.60 -3.20 -6.27
CA LEU A 239 -3.52 -4.15 -5.62
C LEU A 239 -2.89 -5.54 -5.51
N LEU A 240 -2.13 -5.99 -6.52
CA LEU A 240 -1.34 -7.22 -6.43
C LEU A 240 -0.30 -7.14 -5.31
N TRP A 241 0.51 -6.09 -5.27
CA TRP A 241 1.53 -5.93 -4.24
C TRP A 241 0.92 -6.00 -2.83
N MET A 242 -0.09 -5.17 -2.55
CA MET A 242 -0.69 -5.14 -1.21
C MET A 242 -1.46 -6.43 -0.88
N GLY A 243 -2.16 -7.02 -1.87
CA GLY A 243 -2.86 -8.29 -1.71
C GLY A 243 -1.93 -9.46 -1.35
N TRP A 244 -0.67 -9.40 -1.80
CA TRP A 244 0.36 -10.39 -1.48
C TRP A 244 0.72 -10.46 0.00
N SER A 245 0.45 -9.39 0.77
CA SER A 245 0.60 -9.42 2.23
C SER A 245 -0.34 -10.45 2.87
N GLY A 246 -1.59 -10.57 2.37
CA GLY A 246 -2.51 -11.62 2.79
C GLY A 246 -2.12 -12.99 2.23
N PHE A 247 -1.55 -13.04 1.02
CA PHE A 247 -1.12 -14.27 0.38
C PHE A 247 -0.01 -14.98 1.17
N ASN A 248 1.13 -14.30 1.36
CA ASN A 248 2.27 -14.90 2.07
C ASN A 248 2.08 -14.85 3.60
N GLY A 249 1.44 -13.81 4.13
CA GLY A 249 1.19 -13.65 5.57
C GLY A 249 0.08 -14.55 6.11
N GLY A 250 -0.87 -14.99 5.27
CA GLY A 250 -1.94 -15.92 5.64
C GLY A 250 -1.55 -17.40 5.57
N ALA A 251 -0.46 -17.73 4.87
CA ALA A 251 0.00 -19.12 4.69
C ALA A 251 0.34 -19.87 6.00
N PRO A 252 0.84 -19.21 7.07
CA PRO A 252 1.04 -19.85 8.37
C PRO A 252 -0.25 -20.23 9.12
N TYR A 253 -1.43 -19.85 8.61
CA TYR A 253 -2.73 -20.07 9.26
C TYR A 253 -2.84 -19.53 10.70
N ALA A 254 -2.04 -18.52 11.04
CA ALA A 254 -2.06 -17.88 12.35
C ALA A 254 -1.49 -16.47 12.27
N ALA A 255 -1.93 -15.57 13.14
CA ALA A 255 -1.39 -14.21 13.24
C ALA A 255 -0.12 -14.18 14.09
N ASN A 256 0.90 -14.92 13.65
CA ASN A 256 2.09 -15.22 14.42
C ASN A 256 3.35 -14.50 13.89
N MET A 257 4.53 -14.79 14.44
CA MET A 257 5.77 -14.11 14.02
C MET A 257 6.19 -14.47 12.60
N VAL A 258 5.89 -15.69 12.15
CA VAL A 258 6.17 -16.13 10.77
C VAL A 258 5.34 -15.32 9.78
N SER A 259 4.07 -15.04 10.09
CA SER A 259 3.23 -14.15 9.28
C SER A 259 3.79 -12.74 9.20
N SER A 260 4.23 -12.16 10.32
CA SER A 260 4.85 -10.83 10.35
C SER A 260 6.10 -10.76 9.46
N ILE A 261 6.97 -11.78 9.56
CA ILE A 261 8.17 -11.89 8.72
C ILE A 261 7.80 -12.08 7.25
N ALA A 262 6.82 -12.92 6.95
CA ALA A 262 6.38 -13.16 5.59
C ALA A 262 5.84 -11.90 4.93
N VAL A 263 5.03 -11.11 5.63
CA VAL A 263 4.56 -9.80 5.14
C VAL A 263 5.74 -8.87 4.87
N LEU A 264 6.68 -8.76 5.81
CA LEU A 264 7.85 -7.90 5.65
C LEU A 264 8.75 -8.33 4.48
N ASN A 265 9.12 -9.61 4.41
CA ASN A 265 9.96 -10.18 3.35
C ASN A 265 9.31 -10.02 1.97
N THR A 266 8.00 -10.21 1.87
CA THR A 266 7.23 -10.03 0.63
C THR A 266 7.43 -8.63 0.07
N ASN A 267 7.27 -7.62 0.92
CA ASN A 267 7.38 -6.23 0.52
C ASN A 267 8.83 -5.84 0.20
N ILE A 268 9.80 -6.32 0.98
CA ILE A 268 11.24 -6.05 0.73
C ILE A 268 11.67 -6.63 -0.62
N CYS A 269 11.27 -7.88 -0.92
CA CYS A 269 11.66 -8.52 -2.17
C CYS A 269 11.05 -7.82 -3.39
N ALA A 270 9.76 -7.46 -3.31
CA ALA A 270 9.08 -6.69 -4.35
C ALA A 270 9.77 -5.33 -4.60
N ALA A 271 10.07 -4.58 -3.54
CA ALA A 271 10.76 -3.30 -3.65
C ALA A 271 12.18 -3.45 -4.20
N THR A 272 12.95 -4.43 -3.72
CA THR A 272 14.33 -4.68 -4.19
C THR A 272 14.32 -5.00 -5.67
N SER A 273 13.45 -5.91 -6.11
CA SER A 273 13.38 -6.31 -7.51
C SER A 273 12.92 -5.17 -8.42
N LEU A 274 11.95 -4.36 -7.97
CA LEU A 274 11.52 -3.14 -8.67
C LEU A 274 12.69 -2.15 -8.86
N LEU A 275 13.43 -1.86 -7.79
CA LEU A 275 14.54 -0.91 -7.83
C LEU A 275 15.71 -1.42 -8.68
N VAL A 276 16.05 -2.70 -8.56
CA VAL A 276 17.07 -3.33 -9.40
C VAL A 276 16.68 -3.19 -10.86
N TRP A 277 15.43 -3.52 -11.22
CA TRP A 277 14.94 -3.38 -12.59
C TRP A 277 15.01 -1.94 -13.08
N THR A 278 14.57 -0.99 -12.25
CA THR A 278 14.64 0.45 -12.55
C THR A 278 16.08 0.92 -12.81
N CYS A 279 17.03 0.47 -11.98
CA CYS A 279 18.45 0.81 -12.14
C CYS A 279 19.03 0.20 -13.42
N LEU A 280 18.66 -1.04 -13.76
CA LEU A 280 19.06 -1.68 -15.01
C LEU A 280 18.51 -0.91 -16.22
N ASP A 281 17.24 -0.47 -16.17
CA ASP A 281 16.67 0.33 -17.25
C ASP A 281 17.43 1.65 -17.45
N VAL A 282 17.75 2.34 -16.37
CA VAL A 282 18.56 3.58 -16.42
C VAL A 282 19.97 3.30 -16.96
N ALA A 283 20.60 2.20 -16.55
CA ALA A 283 21.96 1.86 -16.95
C ALA A 283 22.07 1.46 -18.42
N PHE A 284 21.13 0.66 -18.93
CA PHE A 284 21.20 0.10 -20.29
C PHE A 284 20.42 0.93 -21.33
N PHE A 285 19.38 1.66 -20.93
CA PHE A 285 18.53 2.42 -21.84
C PHE A 285 18.53 3.94 -21.56
N GLY A 286 19.28 4.39 -20.55
CA GLY A 286 19.46 5.82 -20.21
C GLY A 286 18.27 6.46 -19.46
N LYS A 287 17.14 5.75 -19.35
CA LYS A 287 15.90 6.20 -18.74
C LYS A 287 15.12 5.05 -18.06
N PRO A 288 14.36 5.31 -17.00
CA PRO A 288 13.57 4.28 -16.32
C PRO A 288 12.26 3.96 -17.06
N SER A 289 11.82 2.69 -17.04
CA SER A 289 10.51 2.26 -17.56
C SER A 289 9.54 1.91 -16.43
N VAL A 290 8.28 2.36 -16.56
CA VAL A 290 7.22 1.99 -15.60
C VAL A 290 6.80 0.54 -15.78
N ILE A 291 6.73 0.08 -17.03
CA ILE A 291 6.45 -1.31 -17.35
C ILE A 291 7.54 -2.21 -16.77
N GLY A 292 8.81 -1.83 -16.94
CA GLY A 292 9.95 -2.53 -16.35
C GLY A 292 9.85 -2.60 -14.83
N ALA A 293 9.56 -1.48 -14.16
CA ALA A 293 9.39 -1.44 -12.71
C ALA A 293 8.25 -2.35 -12.20
N VAL A 294 7.10 -2.39 -12.90
CA VAL A 294 6.00 -3.31 -12.57
C VAL A 294 6.40 -4.77 -12.76
N GLN A 295 7.13 -5.09 -13.84
CA GLN A 295 7.64 -6.43 -14.06
C GLN A 295 8.61 -6.85 -12.96
N GLY A 296 9.60 -6.01 -12.63
CA GLY A 296 10.51 -6.26 -11.52
C GLY A 296 9.77 -6.49 -10.20
N MET A 297 8.80 -5.64 -9.87
CA MET A 297 7.95 -5.82 -8.69
C MET A 297 7.26 -7.20 -8.68
N MET A 298 6.58 -7.57 -9.77
CA MET A 298 5.89 -8.87 -9.89
C MET A 298 6.87 -10.04 -9.81
N THR A 299 8.05 -9.94 -10.41
CA THR A 299 9.11 -10.95 -10.32
C THR A 299 9.57 -11.12 -8.88
N GLY A 300 9.78 -10.03 -8.14
CA GLY A 300 10.11 -10.08 -6.71
C GLY A 300 9.03 -10.77 -5.88
N LEU A 301 7.76 -10.41 -6.10
CA LEU A 301 6.62 -11.03 -5.41
C LEU A 301 6.54 -12.54 -5.66
N VAL A 302 6.72 -12.99 -6.90
CA VAL A 302 6.69 -14.43 -7.25
C VAL A 302 7.92 -15.16 -6.69
N CYS A 303 9.10 -14.53 -6.72
CA CYS A 303 10.35 -15.14 -6.28
C CYS A 303 10.37 -15.44 -4.77
N ILE A 304 9.77 -14.56 -3.95
CA ILE A 304 9.75 -14.73 -2.50
C ILE A 304 8.66 -15.70 -2.00
N THR A 305 7.60 -15.94 -2.78
CA THR A 305 6.47 -16.83 -2.41
C THR A 305 6.89 -18.22 -1.87
N PRO A 306 7.86 -18.96 -2.45
CA PRO A 306 8.26 -20.26 -1.93
C PRO A 306 8.91 -20.21 -0.53
N GLY A 307 9.40 -19.04 -0.10
CA GLY A 307 10.24 -18.89 1.09
C GLY A 307 9.90 -17.73 2.02
N ALA A 308 8.79 -17.02 1.82
CA ALA A 308 8.52 -15.73 2.46
C ALA A 308 8.62 -15.76 4.01
N GLY A 309 8.15 -16.83 4.66
CA GLY A 309 8.24 -16.99 6.12
C GLY A 309 9.43 -17.85 6.62
N ILE A 310 10.24 -18.41 5.73
CA ILE A 310 11.31 -19.38 6.07
C ILE A 310 12.71 -18.86 5.69
N VAL A 311 12.80 -17.92 4.76
CA VAL A 311 14.06 -17.34 4.28
C VAL A 311 14.49 -16.18 5.18
N GLN A 312 15.79 -16.15 5.55
CA GLN A 312 16.38 -15.01 6.26
C GLN A 312 16.30 -13.76 5.37
N SER A 313 15.92 -12.61 5.94
CA SER A 313 15.72 -11.36 5.18
C SER A 313 16.95 -10.83 4.43
N TRP A 314 18.13 -11.45 4.55
CA TRP A 314 19.34 -11.09 3.80
C TRP A 314 20.01 -12.23 2.99
N ALA A 315 19.60 -13.50 3.13
CA ALA A 315 20.13 -14.61 2.33
C ALA A 315 19.22 -15.84 2.35
N ALA A 316 18.78 -16.26 1.16
CA ALA A 316 18.27 -17.59 0.91
C ALA A 316 19.43 -18.60 0.96
N ILE A 317 19.10 -19.82 1.40
CA ILE A 317 19.96 -21.01 1.53
C ILE A 317 20.52 -21.19 2.95
N VAL A 318 20.10 -22.29 3.57
CA VAL A 318 20.44 -22.84 4.91
C VAL A 318 19.62 -22.29 6.09
N MET A 319 18.59 -23.07 6.48
CA MET A 319 18.14 -23.36 7.86
C MET A 319 16.62 -23.59 7.92
N GLY A 320 16.13 -24.62 7.23
CA GLY A 320 14.76 -25.11 7.33
C GLY A 320 14.70 -26.43 8.09
N ILE A 321 15.18 -26.47 9.34
CA ILE A 321 14.94 -27.59 10.27
C ILE A 321 14.85 -27.01 11.69
N LEU A 322 13.83 -27.44 12.44
CA LEU A 322 13.39 -27.04 13.81
C LEU A 322 12.35 -25.89 13.78
N SER A 323 11.14 -26.00 14.32
CA SER A 323 10.55 -26.97 15.24
C SER A 323 9.02 -26.71 15.23
N ALA A 324 8.24 -27.76 15.02
CA ALA A 324 6.83 -27.80 15.37
C ALA A 324 6.67 -28.48 16.74
N TYR A 325 5.60 -28.09 17.46
CA TYR A 325 5.06 -28.64 18.71
C TYR A 325 5.36 -27.90 20.03
N LEU A 326 4.25 -27.53 20.72
CA LEU A 326 4.11 -26.72 21.96
C LEU A 326 4.29 -25.21 21.71
N PRO A 327 3.82 -24.24 22.55
CA PRO A 327 3.78 -22.80 22.25
C PRO A 327 4.95 -22.42 21.39
N SER A 328 4.67 -22.25 20.09
CA SER A 328 5.73 -22.41 19.11
C SER A 328 6.69 -21.25 19.31
N ALA A 329 7.97 -21.45 18.99
CA ALA A 329 8.91 -20.34 18.92
C ALA A 329 8.39 -19.20 18.01
N ALA A 330 7.36 -19.45 17.18
CA ALA A 330 6.63 -18.49 16.36
C ALA A 330 5.39 -17.85 17.01
N SER A 331 4.87 -18.37 18.13
CA SER A 331 3.72 -17.81 18.87
C SER A 331 3.96 -17.89 20.38
N PRO A 332 4.93 -17.12 20.91
CA PRO A 332 5.27 -17.11 22.34
C PRO A 332 4.13 -16.53 23.19
N GLU A 333 4.16 -16.78 24.50
CA GLU A 333 3.10 -16.39 25.44
C GLU A 333 2.83 -14.87 25.46
N TRP A 334 3.85 -14.05 25.28
CA TRP A 334 3.70 -12.59 25.21
C TRP A 334 3.01 -12.11 23.92
N LEU A 335 2.89 -12.94 22.88
CA LEU A 335 2.33 -12.50 21.61
C LEU A 335 0.80 -12.42 21.68
N ASN A 336 0.25 -11.21 21.59
CA ASN A 336 -1.17 -11.01 21.38
C ASN A 336 -1.47 -11.11 19.88
N LYS A 337 -2.16 -12.20 19.50
CA LYS A 337 -2.52 -12.45 18.11
C LYS A 337 -3.47 -11.40 17.54
N GLY A 338 -4.40 -10.87 18.33
CA GLY A 338 -5.32 -9.82 17.89
C GLY A 338 -4.60 -8.51 17.58
N ASP A 339 -3.66 -8.11 18.44
CA ASP A 339 -2.84 -6.91 18.22
C ASP A 339 -1.93 -7.08 17.01
N ASN A 340 -1.29 -8.24 16.85
CA ASN A 340 -0.45 -8.53 15.69
C ASN A 340 -1.26 -8.54 14.38
N SER A 341 -2.45 -9.17 14.37
CA SER A 341 -3.38 -9.13 13.23
C SER A 341 -3.73 -7.69 12.84
N TRP A 342 -4.12 -6.88 13.84
CA TRP A 342 -4.51 -5.49 13.63
C TRP A 342 -3.34 -4.66 13.08
N GLN A 343 -2.13 -4.87 13.60
CA GLN A 343 -0.96 -4.13 13.14
C GLN A 343 -0.59 -4.45 11.69
N MET A 344 -0.64 -5.72 11.29
CA MET A 344 -0.35 -6.12 9.91
C MET A 344 -1.40 -5.55 8.94
N ILE A 345 -2.69 -5.60 9.28
CA ILE A 345 -3.73 -5.02 8.42
C ILE A 345 -3.66 -3.49 8.39
N ALA A 346 -3.39 -2.84 9.52
CA ALA A 346 -3.21 -1.40 9.59
C ALA A 346 -2.07 -0.95 8.66
N ALA A 347 -0.93 -1.66 8.70
CA ALA A 347 0.19 -1.41 7.78
C ALA A 347 -0.22 -1.61 6.31
N THR A 348 -0.91 -2.70 5.97
CA THR A 348 -1.38 -2.93 4.58
C THR A 348 -2.39 -1.86 4.12
N LEU A 349 -3.28 -1.39 4.99
CA LEU A 349 -4.23 -0.31 4.68
C LEU A 349 -3.52 1.01 4.40
N VAL A 350 -2.48 1.37 5.17
CA VAL A 350 -1.63 2.54 4.89
C VAL A 350 -0.80 2.33 3.63
N GLY A 351 -0.30 1.11 3.41
CA GLY A 351 0.34 0.70 2.17
C GLY A 351 -0.56 0.95 0.96
N LEU A 352 -1.84 0.58 1.03
CA LEU A 352 -2.85 0.82 0.00
C LEU A 352 -3.09 2.31 -0.29
N GLN A 353 -2.96 3.19 0.72
CA GLN A 353 -3.00 4.64 0.50
C GLN A 353 -1.85 5.11 -0.39
N SER A 354 -0.66 4.52 -0.24
CA SER A 354 0.49 4.85 -1.08
C SER A 354 0.42 4.16 -2.44
N MET A 355 0.33 2.82 -2.42
CA MET A 355 0.23 1.95 -3.59
C MET A 355 -1.01 1.03 -3.48
N PRO A 356 -2.06 1.26 -4.28
CA PRO A 356 -2.11 2.14 -5.45
C PRO A 356 -2.72 3.54 -5.22
N GLY A 357 -3.20 3.90 -4.02
CA GLY A 357 -4.01 5.12 -3.78
C GLY A 357 -3.43 6.42 -4.34
N LEU A 358 -2.28 6.86 -3.84
CA LEU A 358 -1.59 8.08 -4.26
C LEU A 358 -1.02 7.97 -5.67
N VAL A 359 -0.57 6.78 -6.08
CA VAL A 359 -0.13 6.55 -7.47
C VAL A 359 -1.26 6.84 -8.46
N ILE A 360 -2.46 6.32 -8.21
CA ILE A 360 -3.64 6.61 -9.05
C ILE A 360 -4.01 8.08 -8.94
N LEU A 361 -4.07 8.63 -7.73
CA LEU A 361 -4.50 10.01 -7.52
C LEU A 361 -3.59 10.96 -8.29
N TYR A 362 -2.28 10.89 -8.08
CA TYR A 362 -1.30 11.79 -8.70
C TYR A 362 -1.23 11.64 -10.21
N ALA A 363 -1.28 10.41 -10.70
CA ALA A 363 -1.24 10.19 -12.14
C ALA A 363 -2.48 10.72 -12.85
N SER A 364 -3.64 10.79 -12.18
CA SER A 364 -4.90 11.20 -12.79
C SER A 364 -5.25 12.67 -12.61
N ILE A 365 -4.72 13.32 -11.56
CA ILE A 365 -4.96 14.74 -11.26
C ILE A 365 -3.99 15.70 -11.99
N VAL A 366 -2.88 15.20 -12.55
CA VAL A 366 -2.03 15.97 -13.49
C VAL A 366 -2.58 15.95 -14.92
N LYS A 367 -1.98 16.74 -15.83
CA LYS A 367 -2.21 16.61 -17.29
C LYS A 367 -1.79 15.23 -17.81
N LYS A 368 -2.40 14.77 -18.92
CA LYS A 368 -2.08 13.47 -19.56
C LYS A 368 -0.58 13.26 -19.75
N LYS A 369 0.14 14.29 -20.21
CA LYS A 369 1.58 14.25 -20.47
C LYS A 369 2.46 14.09 -19.22
N TRP A 370 1.89 14.09 -18.01
CA TRP A 370 2.63 13.96 -16.76
C TRP A 370 2.19 12.75 -15.93
N ALA A 371 1.24 11.99 -16.44
CA ALA A 371 0.56 10.95 -15.68
C ALA A 371 1.53 9.81 -15.33
N VAL A 372 2.34 9.36 -16.29
CA VAL A 372 3.30 8.25 -16.11
C VAL A 372 4.39 8.64 -15.12
N ASN A 373 5.02 9.80 -15.31
CA ASN A 373 6.09 10.27 -14.42
C ASN A 373 5.58 10.50 -12.99
N SER A 374 4.38 11.07 -12.84
CA SER A 374 3.79 11.30 -11.51
C SER A 374 3.49 9.99 -10.76
N ALA A 375 2.97 9.00 -11.48
CA ALA A 375 2.74 7.66 -10.95
C ALA A 375 4.06 6.99 -10.54
N PHE A 376 5.07 7.11 -11.40
CA PHE A 376 6.38 6.50 -11.20
C PHE A 376 7.16 7.14 -10.05
N MET A 377 7.09 8.47 -9.88
CA MET A 377 7.68 9.16 -8.73
C MET A 377 7.17 8.59 -7.41
N ALA A 378 5.86 8.36 -7.30
CA ALA A 378 5.24 7.78 -6.11
C ALA A 378 5.58 6.29 -5.93
N LEU A 379 5.59 5.50 -7.02
CA LEU A 379 6.02 4.08 -7.00
C LEU A 379 7.48 3.92 -6.55
N TYR A 380 8.38 4.71 -7.14
CA TYR A 380 9.79 4.73 -6.78
C TYR A 380 9.98 5.13 -5.32
N ALA A 381 9.28 6.19 -4.87
CA ALA A 381 9.40 6.66 -3.49
C ALA A 381 8.99 5.57 -2.49
N PHE A 382 7.88 4.86 -2.75
CA PHE A 382 7.45 3.75 -1.91
C PHE A 382 8.53 2.65 -1.79
N ALA A 383 9.09 2.21 -2.91
CA ALA A 383 10.11 1.15 -2.94
C ALA A 383 11.44 1.60 -2.32
N ALA A 384 11.95 2.77 -2.70
CA ALA A 384 13.22 3.31 -2.20
C ALA A 384 13.18 3.60 -0.70
N VAL A 385 12.05 4.11 -0.18
CA VAL A 385 11.88 4.31 1.25
C VAL A 385 11.92 2.98 1.99
N LEU A 386 11.30 1.90 1.48
CA LEU A 386 11.34 0.60 2.15
C LEU A 386 12.78 0.10 2.36
N ILE A 387 13.58 0.15 1.30
CA ILE A 387 14.96 -0.32 1.35
C ILE A 387 15.81 0.54 2.29
N CYS A 388 15.73 1.86 2.19
CA CYS A 388 16.46 2.75 3.09
C CYS A 388 15.99 2.60 4.55
N TRP A 389 14.69 2.35 4.76
CA TRP A 389 14.09 2.16 6.07
C TRP A 389 14.65 0.93 6.79
N VAL A 390 14.67 -0.22 6.11
CA VAL A 390 15.15 -1.47 6.72
C VAL A 390 16.68 -1.52 6.86
N LEU A 391 17.43 -0.81 6.01
CA LEU A 391 18.89 -0.74 6.09
C LEU A 391 19.38 0.20 7.20
N VAL A 392 18.67 1.31 7.44
CA VAL A 392 19.14 2.31 8.41
C VAL A 392 18.00 3.15 9.03
N GLY A 393 16.98 3.52 8.26
CA GLY A 393 15.99 4.52 8.64
C GLY A 393 15.15 4.17 9.88
N TYR A 394 14.72 2.91 10.04
CA TYR A 394 13.94 2.49 11.20
C TYR A 394 14.68 2.74 12.51
N ARG A 395 15.97 2.36 12.57
CA ARG A 395 16.79 2.55 13.79
C ARG A 395 17.11 4.02 14.05
N MET A 396 17.17 4.86 13.01
CA MET A 396 17.29 6.32 13.19
C MET A 396 16.02 6.96 13.75
N ALA A 397 14.85 6.42 13.42
CA ALA A 397 13.56 6.95 13.85
C ALA A 397 13.07 6.38 15.18
N PHE A 398 13.34 5.10 15.48
CA PHE A 398 12.78 4.35 16.62
C PHE A 398 13.83 3.51 17.39
N GLY A 399 15.12 3.73 17.11
CA GLY A 399 16.21 3.02 17.78
C GLY A 399 16.81 3.83 18.94
N GLU A 400 18.09 3.60 19.20
CA GLU A 400 18.81 4.27 20.27
C GLU A 400 19.13 5.72 19.93
N LYS A 401 19.17 6.57 20.94
CA LYS A 401 19.48 7.99 20.80
C LYS A 401 20.91 8.24 20.30
N LEU A 402 21.06 9.07 19.27
CA LEU A 402 22.33 9.66 18.84
C LEU A 402 22.44 11.11 19.33
N LEU A 403 21.42 11.92 19.03
CA LEU A 403 21.22 13.30 19.44
C LEU A 403 19.85 13.44 20.12
N PRO A 404 19.57 14.51 20.88
CA PRO A 404 18.25 14.74 21.48
C PRO A 404 17.06 14.68 20.51
N PHE A 405 17.31 14.91 19.22
CA PHE A 405 16.30 14.95 18.16
C PHE A 405 16.53 13.90 17.06
N TRP A 406 17.52 12.99 17.20
CA TRP A 406 17.84 12.01 16.16
C TRP A 406 18.43 10.70 16.70
N GLY A 407 18.06 9.56 16.11
CA GLY A 407 18.55 8.23 16.51
C GLY A 407 19.76 7.72 15.73
N LYS A 408 20.39 6.66 16.24
CA LYS A 408 21.52 5.95 15.63
C LYS A 408 21.04 5.00 14.53
N GLY A 409 21.62 5.12 13.35
CA GLY A 409 21.34 4.22 12.23
C GLY A 409 21.93 2.82 12.42
N ALA A 410 21.13 1.79 12.09
CA ALA A 410 21.56 0.41 12.04
C ALA A 410 20.59 -0.45 11.19
N PRO A 411 21.04 -1.60 10.64
CA PRO A 411 20.18 -2.53 9.93
C PRO A 411 19.09 -3.14 10.82
N SER A 412 17.89 -3.27 10.27
CA SER A 412 16.70 -3.84 10.92
C SER A 412 16.26 -5.18 10.31
N LEU A 413 17.13 -5.82 9.51
CA LEU A 413 16.84 -7.06 8.78
C LEU A 413 17.27 -8.34 9.51
N GLY A 414 17.95 -8.22 10.66
CA GLY A 414 18.42 -9.38 11.40
C GLY A 414 17.26 -10.21 11.94
N GLN A 415 17.20 -11.50 11.63
CA GLN A 415 16.11 -12.37 12.10
C GLN A 415 15.95 -12.36 13.63
N LYS A 416 17.07 -12.38 14.37
CA LYS A 416 17.10 -12.28 15.84
C LYS A 416 16.51 -10.97 16.37
N PHE A 417 16.52 -9.92 15.56
CA PHE A 417 15.89 -8.65 15.89
C PHE A 417 14.39 -8.69 15.54
N LEU A 418 14.05 -9.19 14.34
CA LEU A 418 12.68 -9.21 13.81
C LEU A 418 11.70 -10.10 14.59
N ILE A 419 12.15 -11.22 15.15
CA ILE A 419 11.31 -12.15 15.94
C ILE A 419 11.16 -11.73 17.41
N LYS A 420 11.91 -10.74 17.90
CA LYS A 420 11.73 -10.28 19.28
C LYS A 420 10.42 -9.52 19.41
N ARG A 421 9.86 -9.50 20.61
CA ARG A 421 8.78 -8.57 20.97
C ARG A 421 9.19 -7.16 20.59
N ALA A 422 8.24 -6.41 20.04
CA ALA A 422 8.45 -5.05 19.63
C ALA A 422 8.86 -4.19 20.83
N ILE A 423 9.83 -3.30 20.62
CA ILE A 423 10.31 -2.36 21.63
C ILE A 423 10.74 -1.06 20.98
N VAL A 424 10.38 0.08 21.57
CA VAL A 424 10.91 1.40 21.22
C VAL A 424 11.72 1.94 22.40
N PRO A 425 13.05 1.74 22.43
CA PRO A 425 13.85 1.78 23.65
C PRO A 425 13.86 3.14 24.37
N GLU A 426 13.78 4.26 23.65
CA GLU A 426 13.88 5.61 24.22
C GLU A 426 12.52 6.16 24.72
N THR A 427 11.46 5.35 24.77
CA THR A 427 10.10 5.84 25.10
C THR A 427 9.75 5.83 26.58
N ILE A 428 10.63 5.31 27.45
CA ILE A 428 10.39 5.34 28.89
C ILE A 428 10.28 6.78 29.41
N HIS A 429 9.24 7.07 30.17
CA HIS A 429 8.95 8.40 30.68
C HIS A 429 9.04 8.43 32.20
N TYR A 430 9.58 9.52 32.76
CA TYR A 430 9.79 9.70 34.18
C TYR A 430 9.14 10.99 34.68
N TYR A 431 8.53 10.92 35.85
CA TYR A 431 8.14 12.08 36.62
C TYR A 431 9.37 12.88 37.09
N LYS A 432 9.17 14.14 37.48
CA LYS A 432 10.23 15.03 38.00
C LYS A 432 10.94 14.49 39.26
N ASN A 433 10.28 13.63 40.03
CA ASN A 433 10.83 12.97 41.21
C ASN A 433 11.68 11.72 40.88
N GLY A 434 11.85 11.40 39.58
CA GLY A 434 12.63 10.25 39.10
C GLY A 434 11.86 8.92 39.05
N THR A 435 10.59 8.87 39.46
CA THR A 435 9.78 7.65 39.33
C THR A 435 9.24 7.48 37.91
N ILE A 436 9.06 6.25 37.44
CA ILE A 436 8.54 5.95 36.10
C ILE A 436 7.09 6.45 35.99
N GLU A 437 6.83 7.32 35.02
CA GLU A 437 5.49 7.77 34.64
C GLU A 437 4.84 6.78 33.67
N SER A 438 5.57 6.44 32.60
CA SER A 438 5.16 5.44 31.61
C SER A 438 6.33 4.54 31.27
N LYS A 439 6.06 3.23 31.18
CA LYS A 439 7.08 2.25 30.81
C LYS A 439 7.46 2.39 29.34
N THR A 440 8.60 1.82 28.96
CA THR A 440 8.99 1.65 27.56
C THR A 440 7.86 1.01 26.77
N GLU A 441 7.62 1.53 25.57
CA GLU A 441 6.66 1.01 24.61
C GLU A 441 7.12 -0.38 24.14
N GLU A 442 6.39 -1.40 24.58
CA GLU A 442 6.63 -2.80 24.22
C GLU A 442 5.33 -3.44 23.69
N PRO A 443 4.93 -3.19 22.44
CA PRO A 443 3.72 -3.78 21.90
C PRO A 443 3.76 -5.31 21.95
N PHE A 444 2.61 -5.96 22.09
CA PHE A 444 2.50 -7.42 22.18
C PHE A 444 2.51 -8.09 20.80
N PHE A 445 3.41 -7.63 19.91
CA PHE A 445 3.66 -8.20 18.59
C PHE A 445 5.16 -8.10 18.24
N PRO A 446 5.65 -8.74 17.16
CA PRO A 446 7.08 -8.79 16.86
C PRO A 446 7.62 -7.50 16.23
N MET A 447 8.93 -7.26 16.34
CA MET A 447 9.61 -6.14 15.68
C MET A 447 9.33 -6.08 14.17
N ALA A 448 9.16 -7.22 13.50
CA ALA A 448 8.81 -7.24 12.07
C ALA A 448 7.52 -6.46 11.76
N SER A 449 6.48 -6.58 12.59
CA SER A 449 5.23 -5.84 12.42
C SER A 449 5.43 -4.34 12.66
N LEU A 450 6.24 -3.96 13.66
CA LEU A 450 6.53 -2.55 13.95
C LEU A 450 7.33 -1.88 12.83
N VAL A 451 8.37 -2.56 12.34
CA VAL A 451 9.24 -2.08 11.26
C VAL A 451 8.42 -1.85 10.00
N TYR A 452 7.54 -2.79 9.64
CA TYR A 452 6.71 -2.68 8.45
C TYR A 452 5.64 -1.58 8.59
N PHE A 453 4.97 -1.48 9.73
CA PHE A 453 3.98 -0.42 9.94
C PHE A 453 4.60 0.98 9.82
N GLN A 454 5.71 1.22 10.51
CA GLN A 454 6.35 2.54 10.49
C GLN A 454 6.99 2.89 9.14
N PHE A 455 7.37 1.88 8.35
CA PHE A 455 7.75 2.08 6.95
C PHE A 455 6.62 2.75 6.16
N THR A 456 5.37 2.31 6.33
CA THR A 456 4.26 2.83 5.51
C THR A 456 3.99 4.32 5.77
N PHE A 457 4.22 4.80 7.01
CA PHE A 457 4.22 6.23 7.34
C PHE A 457 5.40 6.98 6.72
N ALA A 458 6.59 6.39 6.73
CA ALA A 458 7.75 6.98 6.08
C ALA A 458 7.52 7.15 4.57
N ALA A 459 7.01 6.09 3.92
CA ALA A 459 6.78 6.07 2.49
C ALA A 459 5.73 7.08 2.06
N ILE A 460 4.56 7.08 2.72
CA ILE A 460 3.47 7.99 2.36
C ILE A 460 3.90 9.45 2.54
N THR A 461 4.73 9.78 3.54
CA THR A 461 5.21 11.15 3.77
C THR A 461 6.01 11.69 2.58
N VAL A 462 6.94 10.89 2.03
CA VAL A 462 7.74 11.30 0.87
C VAL A 462 6.87 11.38 -0.38
N ILE A 463 5.90 10.49 -0.54
CA ILE A 463 4.96 10.55 -1.65
C ILE A 463 4.12 11.83 -1.55
N LEU A 464 3.59 12.18 -0.39
CA LEU A 464 2.79 13.41 -0.20
C LEU A 464 3.57 14.67 -0.64
N LEU A 465 4.86 14.73 -0.30
CA LEU A 465 5.77 15.79 -0.75
C LEU A 465 5.88 15.86 -2.28
N ALA A 466 5.91 14.71 -2.96
CA ALA A 466 5.97 14.63 -4.42
C ALA A 466 4.86 15.45 -5.09
N GLY A 467 3.67 15.52 -4.47
CA GLY A 467 2.53 16.30 -4.95
C GLY A 467 2.83 17.78 -5.19
N SER A 468 3.76 18.37 -4.45
CA SER A 468 4.20 19.76 -4.70
C SER A 468 5.10 19.89 -5.91
N VAL A 469 5.76 18.80 -6.33
CA VAL A 469 6.81 18.83 -7.35
C VAL A 469 6.47 18.18 -8.69
N LEU A 470 5.25 17.66 -8.85
CA LEU A 470 4.82 17.00 -10.07
C LEU A 470 4.79 17.94 -11.28
N GLY A 471 5.06 17.37 -12.45
CA GLY A 471 4.98 18.06 -13.74
C GLY A 471 6.20 18.92 -14.11
N ARG A 472 7.31 18.82 -13.35
CA ARG A 472 8.58 19.49 -13.69
C ARG A 472 9.83 18.95 -13.02
N MET A 473 9.69 18.18 -11.93
CA MET A 473 10.83 17.58 -11.24
C MET A 473 11.59 16.62 -12.18
N ASN A 474 12.91 16.75 -12.23
CA ASN A 474 13.75 15.78 -12.90
C ASN A 474 13.71 14.45 -12.15
N ILE A 475 13.39 13.36 -12.85
CA ILE A 475 13.24 12.05 -12.21
C ILE A 475 14.53 11.55 -11.55
N LYS A 476 15.71 11.84 -12.11
CA LYS A 476 16.99 11.46 -11.50
C LYS A 476 17.25 12.24 -10.21
N ALA A 477 16.88 13.52 -10.18
CA ALA A 477 16.95 14.33 -8.97
C ALA A 477 15.96 13.83 -7.90
N TRP A 478 14.75 13.42 -8.31
CA TRP A 478 13.78 12.79 -7.41
C TRP A 478 14.32 11.48 -6.82
N MET A 479 14.97 10.65 -7.65
CA MET A 479 15.57 9.40 -7.21
C MET A 479 16.66 9.61 -6.15
N ALA A 480 17.47 10.66 -6.26
CA ALA A 480 18.44 11.04 -5.23
C ALA A 480 17.77 11.69 -4.00
N PHE A 481 16.71 12.47 -4.21
CA PHE A 481 16.02 13.21 -3.15
C PHE A 481 15.34 12.30 -2.14
N VAL A 482 14.62 11.28 -2.60
CA VAL A 482 13.85 10.36 -1.74
C VAL A 482 14.68 9.76 -0.58
N PRO A 483 15.81 9.05 -0.84
CA PRO A 483 16.61 8.46 0.24
C PRO A 483 17.23 9.53 1.14
N LEU A 484 17.73 10.64 0.58
CA LEU A 484 18.34 11.71 1.36
C LEU A 484 17.33 12.38 2.30
N TRP A 485 16.13 12.67 1.80
CA TRP A 485 15.09 13.33 2.60
C TRP A 485 14.53 12.42 3.69
N LEU A 486 14.38 11.12 3.41
CA LEU A 486 14.04 10.14 4.44
C LEU A 486 15.04 10.19 5.59
N ILE A 487 16.34 10.09 5.28
CA ILE A 487 17.40 10.01 6.29
C ILE A 487 17.57 11.32 7.05
N PHE A 488 17.65 12.46 6.38
CA PHE A 488 18.02 13.72 7.02
C PHE A 488 16.83 14.58 7.47
N SER A 489 15.61 14.28 7.02
CA SER A 489 14.40 15.02 7.44
C SER A 489 13.41 14.14 8.20
N TYR A 490 12.87 13.09 7.56
CA TYR A 490 11.79 12.29 8.15
C TYR A 490 12.21 11.62 9.46
N THR A 491 13.37 10.95 9.50
CA THR A 491 13.79 10.24 10.72
C THR A 491 14.05 11.18 11.90
N VAL A 492 14.43 12.44 11.65
CA VAL A 492 14.58 13.47 12.70
C VAL A 492 13.22 13.84 13.30
N GLY A 493 12.22 14.09 12.45
CA GLY A 493 10.85 14.36 12.89
C GLY A 493 10.27 13.19 13.68
N ALA A 494 10.38 11.97 13.13
CA ALA A 494 9.89 10.74 13.75
C ALA A 494 10.57 10.45 15.09
N PHE A 495 11.89 10.53 15.18
CA PHE A 495 12.60 10.33 16.45
C PHE A 495 12.19 11.38 17.48
N SER A 496 12.16 12.66 17.07
CA SER A 496 11.82 13.78 17.96
C SER A 496 10.45 13.63 18.61
N LEU A 497 9.44 13.18 17.87
CA LEU A 497 8.02 13.16 18.28
C LEU A 497 7.50 11.78 18.70
N TRP A 498 8.06 10.68 18.20
CA TRP A 498 7.57 9.32 18.44
C TRP A 498 8.63 8.36 18.99
N GLY A 499 9.86 8.48 18.50
CA GLY A 499 10.94 7.55 18.82
C GLY A 499 11.63 7.76 20.17
N GLY A 500 11.11 8.61 21.05
CA GLY A 500 11.74 8.94 22.33
C GLY A 500 12.68 10.16 22.30
N GLY A 501 12.52 11.04 21.33
CA GLY A 501 13.27 12.30 21.29
C GLY A 501 12.73 13.36 22.27
N PHE A 502 13.32 14.55 22.20
CA PHE A 502 13.03 15.62 23.17
C PHE A 502 11.57 16.10 23.17
N LEU A 503 10.88 16.15 22.02
CA LEU A 503 9.47 16.57 21.96
C LEU A 503 8.53 15.49 22.52
N TYR A 504 8.83 14.22 22.27
CA TYR A 504 8.15 13.08 22.87
C TYR A 504 8.21 13.18 24.41
N HIS A 505 9.42 13.31 24.98
CA HIS A 505 9.57 13.42 26.44
C HIS A 505 8.99 14.71 27.02
N TRP A 506 8.96 15.80 26.25
CA TRP A 506 8.29 17.02 26.68
C TRP A 506 6.76 16.86 26.73
N GLY A 507 6.21 15.81 26.12
CA GLY A 507 4.78 15.53 26.07
C GLY A 507 4.06 16.32 24.99
N VAL A 508 4.73 16.56 23.86
CA VAL A 508 4.04 17.00 22.64
C VAL A 508 3.17 15.86 22.14
N ILE A 509 1.97 16.19 21.70
CA ILE A 509 1.01 15.23 21.20
C ILE A 509 1.05 15.25 19.67
N ASP A 510 1.45 14.13 19.08
CA ASP A 510 1.23 13.86 17.66
C ASP A 510 0.79 12.41 17.51
N TYR A 511 -0.52 12.18 17.64
CA TYR A 511 -1.09 10.82 17.77
C TYR A 511 -0.72 9.89 16.60
N SER A 512 -0.86 10.36 15.36
CA SER A 512 -0.53 9.55 14.17
C SER A 512 0.15 10.32 13.03
N GLY A 513 0.57 11.59 13.21
CA GLY A 513 1.46 12.26 12.25
C GLY A 513 0.96 13.58 11.68
N GLY A 514 0.23 14.37 12.46
CA GLY A 514 -0.08 15.75 12.10
C GLY A 514 1.19 16.57 11.83
N TYR A 515 2.25 16.35 12.63
CA TYR A 515 3.52 17.04 12.47
C TYR A 515 4.55 16.22 11.72
N VAL A 516 4.79 14.96 12.13
CA VAL A 516 5.81 14.09 11.50
C VAL A 516 5.52 13.84 10.02
N ILE A 517 4.24 13.73 9.63
CA ILE A 517 3.85 13.40 8.27
C ILE A 517 3.35 14.65 7.54
N HIS A 518 2.26 15.25 7.99
CA HIS A 518 1.55 16.24 7.18
C HIS A 518 2.19 17.63 7.20
N LEU A 519 2.53 18.16 8.38
CA LEU A 519 3.25 19.43 8.45
C LEU A 519 4.64 19.31 7.81
N SER A 520 5.37 18.24 8.11
CA SER A 520 6.68 17.96 7.53
C SER A 520 6.65 17.90 6.00
N SER A 521 5.81 17.05 5.41
CA SER A 521 5.71 16.91 3.95
C SER A 521 5.17 18.17 3.26
N GLY A 522 4.21 18.88 3.87
CA GLY A 522 3.66 20.10 3.28
C GLY A 522 4.66 21.26 3.25
N ILE A 523 5.46 21.45 4.31
CA ILE A 523 6.52 22.47 4.33
C ILE A 523 7.68 22.08 3.43
N ALA A 524 8.11 20.83 3.48
CA ALA A 524 9.17 20.34 2.61
C ALA A 524 8.75 20.39 1.13
N GLY A 525 7.50 20.06 0.80
CA GLY A 525 6.94 20.15 -0.56
C GLY A 525 6.94 21.58 -1.08
N PHE A 526 6.49 22.54 -0.28
CA PHE A 526 6.54 23.97 -0.61
C PHE A 526 7.99 24.46 -0.81
N THR A 527 8.90 24.05 0.08
CA THR A 527 10.34 24.35 -0.01
C THR A 527 10.96 23.76 -1.27
N ALA A 528 10.61 22.52 -1.60
CA ALA A 528 11.08 21.85 -2.81
C ALA A 528 10.54 22.51 -4.08
N ALA A 529 9.26 22.91 -4.08
CA ALA A 529 8.68 23.65 -5.20
C ALA A 529 9.38 24.99 -5.44
N TYR A 530 9.83 25.68 -4.39
CA TYR A 530 10.62 26.90 -4.51
C TYR A 530 11.96 26.65 -5.23
N TRP A 531 12.74 25.67 -4.76
CA TRP A 531 14.07 25.38 -5.31
C TRP A 531 14.05 24.73 -6.70
N VAL A 532 13.07 23.88 -6.98
CA VAL A 532 12.88 23.29 -8.31
C VAL A 532 12.44 24.37 -9.31
N GLY A 533 11.67 25.36 -8.86
CA GLY A 533 11.14 26.42 -9.70
C GLY A 533 9.85 26.03 -10.44
N PRO A 534 9.27 26.98 -11.18
CA PRO A 534 7.90 26.86 -11.69
C PRO A 534 7.78 25.94 -12.91
N ARG A 535 6.59 25.36 -13.08
CA ARG A 535 6.14 24.76 -14.35
C ARG A 535 6.05 25.82 -15.45
N LEU A 536 5.95 25.35 -16.70
CA LEU A 536 5.65 26.21 -17.85
C LEU A 536 4.44 27.10 -17.55
N LYS A 537 4.46 28.35 -18.01
CA LYS A 537 3.36 29.30 -17.80
C LYS A 537 2.02 28.74 -18.32
N SER A 538 2.04 28.10 -19.49
CA SER A 538 0.88 27.43 -20.09
C SER A 538 0.33 26.26 -19.25
N ASP A 539 1.20 25.57 -18.50
CA ASP A 539 0.78 24.52 -17.57
C ASP A 539 0.20 25.12 -16.29
N ARG A 540 0.74 26.23 -15.78
CA ARG A 540 0.22 26.93 -14.59
C ARG A 540 -1.14 27.57 -14.81
N GLU A 541 -1.36 28.16 -15.98
CA GLU A 541 -2.64 28.82 -16.32
C GLU A 541 -3.78 27.82 -16.56
N ARG A 542 -3.46 26.60 -17.02
CA ARG A 542 -4.45 25.56 -17.30
C ARG A 542 -3.88 24.19 -17.00
N PHE A 543 -4.19 23.60 -15.84
CA PHE A 543 -3.72 22.27 -15.41
C PHE A 543 -4.87 21.30 -15.07
N PRO A 544 -5.73 20.93 -16.04
CA PRO A 544 -6.87 20.05 -15.76
C PRO A 544 -6.41 18.61 -15.45
N PRO A 545 -7.13 17.90 -14.56
CA PRO A 545 -6.99 16.45 -14.41
C PRO A 545 -7.21 15.73 -15.73
N ASN A 546 -6.43 14.69 -16.00
CA ASN A 546 -6.65 13.86 -17.18
C ASN A 546 -7.74 12.80 -16.98
N ASN A 547 -8.03 12.40 -15.74
CA ASN A 547 -9.12 11.46 -15.43
C ASN A 547 -9.69 11.65 -14.02
N VAL A 548 -10.82 12.36 -13.92
CA VAL A 548 -11.46 12.66 -12.63
C VAL A 548 -12.00 11.40 -11.92
N LEU A 549 -12.41 10.36 -12.66
CA LEU A 549 -12.93 9.13 -12.06
C LEU A 549 -11.81 8.32 -11.39
N LEU A 550 -10.64 8.22 -12.04
CA LEU A 550 -9.46 7.61 -11.41
C LEU A 550 -8.98 8.41 -10.21
N MET A 551 -9.01 9.75 -10.29
CA MET A 551 -8.69 10.62 -9.16
C MET A 551 -9.59 10.29 -7.94
N LEU A 552 -10.89 10.11 -8.17
CA LEU A 552 -11.82 9.70 -7.12
C LEU A 552 -11.55 8.29 -6.57
N ALA A 553 -11.15 7.34 -7.43
CA ALA A 553 -10.75 6.00 -6.97
C ALA A 553 -9.52 6.05 -6.05
N GLY A 554 -8.50 6.84 -6.42
CA GLY A 554 -7.32 7.08 -5.58
C GLY A 554 -7.67 7.76 -4.26
N ALA A 555 -8.53 8.78 -4.30
CA ALA A 555 -9.05 9.47 -3.11
C ALA A 555 -9.84 8.53 -2.18
N GLY A 556 -10.66 7.63 -2.73
CA GLY A 556 -11.40 6.64 -1.95
C GLY A 556 -10.48 5.65 -1.23
N LEU A 557 -9.42 5.18 -1.89
CA LEU A 557 -8.39 4.33 -1.25
C LEU A 557 -7.67 5.07 -0.12
N LEU A 558 -7.38 6.36 -0.32
CA LEU A 558 -6.80 7.21 0.72
C LEU A 558 -7.69 7.30 1.95
N TRP A 559 -8.99 7.56 1.78
CA TRP A 559 -9.94 7.62 2.89
C TRP A 559 -9.99 6.28 3.63
N MET A 560 -10.30 5.18 2.93
CA MET A 560 -10.47 3.90 3.59
C MET A 560 -9.20 3.42 4.29
N GLY A 561 -8.03 3.62 3.66
CA GLY A 561 -6.75 3.26 4.24
C GLY A 561 -6.37 4.06 5.49
N TRP A 562 -6.93 5.26 5.66
CA TRP A 562 -6.69 6.10 6.84
C TRP A 562 -7.21 5.47 8.15
N SER A 563 -8.11 4.49 8.04
CA SER A 563 -8.51 3.66 9.19
C SER A 563 -7.34 2.86 9.76
N GLY A 564 -6.44 2.35 8.91
CA GLY A 564 -5.18 1.74 9.35
C GLY A 564 -4.18 2.78 9.87
N PHE A 565 -4.17 3.96 9.25
CA PHE A 565 -3.28 5.06 9.63
C PHE A 565 -3.55 5.54 11.07
N ASN A 566 -4.77 5.97 11.37
CA ASN A 566 -5.12 6.47 12.70
C ASN A 566 -5.47 5.35 13.68
N GLY A 567 -6.12 4.28 13.21
CA GLY A 567 -6.48 3.15 14.07
C GLY A 567 -5.31 2.24 14.45
N GLY A 568 -4.22 2.23 13.67
CA GLY A 568 -3.02 1.44 13.95
C GLY A 568 -2.00 2.14 14.87
N ALA A 569 -2.10 3.46 15.05
CA ALA A 569 -1.17 4.24 15.85
C ALA A 569 -1.07 3.82 17.33
N PRO A 570 -2.13 3.29 17.98
CA PRO A 570 -2.04 2.75 19.34
C PRO A 570 -1.23 1.46 19.51
N TYR A 571 -0.78 0.83 18.42
CA TYR A 571 -0.09 -0.46 18.43
C TYR A 571 -0.89 -1.62 19.06
N ALA A 572 -2.22 -1.51 19.11
CA ALA A 572 -3.08 -2.55 19.66
C ALA A 572 -4.51 -2.45 19.11
N ALA A 573 -5.25 -3.56 19.15
CA ALA A 573 -6.68 -3.61 18.85
C ALA A 573 -7.50 -3.22 20.11
N ASN A 574 -7.41 -1.96 20.52
CA ASN A 574 -7.94 -1.48 21.80
C ASN A 574 -9.11 -0.47 21.65
N MET A 575 -9.59 0.07 22.77
CA MET A 575 -10.68 1.06 22.80
C MET A 575 -10.34 2.36 22.07
N VAL A 576 -9.10 2.84 22.18
CA VAL A 576 -8.62 4.08 21.57
C VAL A 576 -8.53 3.93 20.04
N SER A 577 -8.08 2.77 19.55
CA SER A 577 -8.03 2.45 18.11
C SER A 577 -9.41 2.55 17.46
N SER A 578 -10.45 2.05 18.14
CA SER A 578 -11.84 2.09 17.65
C SER A 578 -12.37 3.53 17.57
N ILE A 579 -12.09 4.35 18.60
CA ILE A 579 -12.46 5.77 18.62
C ILE A 579 -11.71 6.54 17.52
N ALA A 580 -10.44 6.25 17.31
CA ALA A 580 -9.64 6.89 16.28
C ALA A 580 -10.18 6.64 14.87
N VAL A 581 -10.59 5.41 14.55
CA VAL A 581 -11.23 5.09 13.26
C VAL A 581 -12.54 5.85 13.09
N LEU A 582 -13.37 5.92 14.14
CA LEU A 582 -14.64 6.65 14.09
C LEU A 582 -14.42 8.16 13.86
N ASN A 583 -13.55 8.78 14.67
CA ASN A 583 -13.23 10.21 14.56
C ASN A 583 -12.63 10.56 13.20
N THR A 584 -11.82 9.68 12.64
CA THR A 584 -11.23 9.85 11.29
C THR A 584 -12.32 10.01 10.23
N ASN A 585 -13.32 9.13 10.24
CA ASN A 585 -14.40 9.16 9.26
C ASN A 585 -15.35 10.34 9.47
N ILE A 586 -15.69 10.67 10.72
CA ILE A 586 -16.53 11.81 11.06
C ILE A 586 -15.89 13.12 10.59
N CYS A 587 -14.60 13.33 10.89
CA CYS A 587 -13.89 14.55 10.53
C CYS A 587 -13.76 14.69 9.00
N ALA A 588 -13.37 13.62 8.31
CA ALA A 588 -13.27 13.59 6.84
C ALA A 588 -14.59 13.93 6.15
N ALA A 589 -15.69 13.28 6.58
CA ALA A 589 -17.02 13.51 6.03
C ALA A 589 -17.47 14.96 6.26
N THR A 590 -17.29 15.48 7.48
CA THR A 590 -17.67 16.85 7.82
C THR A 590 -16.88 17.86 7.00
N SER A 591 -15.56 17.66 6.86
CA SER A 591 -14.68 18.54 6.09
C SER A 591 -15.00 18.55 4.60
N LEU A 592 -15.28 17.38 4.00
CA LEU A 592 -15.77 17.28 2.61
C LEU A 592 -17.06 18.06 2.41
N LEU A 593 -18.04 17.89 3.30
CA LEU A 593 -19.34 18.55 3.21
C LEU A 593 -19.17 20.07 3.32
N VAL A 594 -18.41 20.55 4.31
CA VAL A 594 -18.16 21.99 4.49
C VAL A 594 -17.43 22.59 3.31
N TRP A 595 -16.37 21.94 2.81
CA TRP A 595 -15.67 22.40 1.61
C TRP A 595 -16.61 22.51 0.41
N THR A 596 -17.43 21.47 0.18
CA THR A 596 -18.38 21.45 -0.93
C THR A 596 -19.43 22.55 -0.79
N CYS A 597 -19.94 22.78 0.43
CA CYS A 597 -20.86 23.88 0.71
C CYS A 597 -20.22 25.25 0.44
N LEU A 598 -18.95 25.45 0.82
CA LEU A 598 -18.23 26.69 0.53
C LEU A 598 -18.00 26.88 -0.97
N ASP A 599 -17.67 25.82 -1.72
CA ASP A 599 -17.56 25.89 -3.17
C ASP A 599 -18.89 26.30 -3.82
N VAL A 600 -20.01 25.73 -3.35
CA VAL A 600 -21.35 26.13 -3.84
C VAL A 600 -21.67 27.58 -3.45
N ALA A 601 -21.39 27.99 -2.21
CA ALA A 601 -21.71 29.32 -1.72
C ALA A 601 -20.93 30.44 -2.42
N PHE A 602 -19.64 30.22 -2.71
CA PHE A 602 -18.76 31.24 -3.30
C PHE A 602 -18.57 31.12 -4.81
N PHE A 603 -18.71 29.92 -5.38
CA PHE A 603 -18.48 29.67 -6.82
C PHE A 603 -19.73 29.14 -7.56
N GLY A 604 -20.86 28.99 -6.88
CA GLY A 604 -22.17 28.66 -7.46
C GLY A 604 -22.37 27.20 -7.85
N LYS A 605 -21.36 26.33 -7.72
CA LYS A 605 -21.44 24.91 -8.07
C LYS A 605 -20.49 24.03 -7.25
N PRO A 606 -20.84 22.77 -6.99
CA PRO A 606 -19.95 21.85 -6.30
C PRO A 606 -18.74 21.49 -7.18
N SER A 607 -17.58 21.29 -6.54
CA SER A 607 -16.35 20.85 -7.22
C SER A 607 -15.94 19.47 -6.72
N VAL A 608 -15.76 18.52 -7.64
CA VAL A 608 -15.25 17.18 -7.29
C VAL A 608 -13.81 17.25 -6.79
N ILE A 609 -12.97 18.09 -7.42
CA ILE A 609 -11.60 18.34 -6.97
C ILE A 609 -11.65 18.96 -5.57
N GLY A 610 -12.54 19.94 -5.36
CA GLY A 610 -12.76 20.57 -4.06
C GLY A 610 -13.17 19.56 -2.99
N ALA A 611 -14.15 18.69 -3.27
CA ALA A 611 -14.58 17.64 -2.36
C ALA A 611 -13.42 16.68 -1.97
N VAL A 612 -12.55 16.31 -2.92
CA VAL A 612 -11.34 15.53 -2.63
C VAL A 612 -10.39 16.30 -1.70
N GLN A 613 -10.17 17.60 -1.94
CA GLN A 613 -9.34 18.42 -1.04
C GLN A 613 -9.97 18.58 0.36
N GLY A 614 -11.30 18.74 0.44
CA GLY A 614 -12.06 18.80 1.68
C GLY A 614 -11.96 17.52 2.49
N MET A 615 -12.08 16.36 1.85
CA MET A 615 -11.85 15.07 2.47
C MET A 615 -10.42 14.94 3.01
N MET A 616 -9.41 15.25 2.19
CA MET A 616 -8.00 15.15 2.56
C MET A 616 -7.65 16.05 3.76
N THR A 617 -8.13 17.29 3.76
CA THR A 617 -7.87 18.24 4.87
C THR A 617 -8.53 17.81 6.17
N GLY A 618 -9.71 17.17 6.12
CA GLY A 618 -10.35 16.58 7.29
C GLY A 618 -9.57 15.40 7.85
N LEU A 619 -9.13 14.50 6.97
CA LEU A 619 -8.28 13.35 7.33
C LEU A 619 -6.96 13.82 7.96
N VAL A 620 -6.31 14.83 7.39
CA VAL A 620 -5.07 15.43 7.92
C VAL A 620 -5.28 16.11 9.28
N CYS A 621 -6.35 16.90 9.41
CA CYS A 621 -6.62 17.68 10.62
C CYS A 621 -6.84 16.78 11.85
N ILE A 622 -7.54 15.66 11.69
CA ILE A 622 -7.84 14.75 12.81
C ILE A 622 -6.65 13.87 13.21
N THR A 623 -5.71 13.58 12.31
CA THR A 623 -4.52 12.74 12.54
C THR A 623 -3.84 12.98 13.90
N PRO A 624 -3.40 14.20 14.27
CA PRO A 624 -2.69 14.40 15.54
C PRO A 624 -3.55 14.18 16.81
N GLY A 625 -4.88 14.09 16.68
CA GLY A 625 -5.81 13.96 17.82
C GLY A 625 -6.77 12.76 17.74
N ALA A 626 -6.65 11.89 16.74
CA ALA A 626 -7.74 10.99 16.34
C ALA A 626 -8.28 10.11 17.47
N GLY A 627 -7.42 9.51 18.29
CA GLY A 627 -7.83 8.67 19.42
C GLY A 627 -8.04 9.40 20.75
N ILE A 628 -7.74 10.70 20.82
CA ILE A 628 -7.63 11.43 22.09
C ILE A 628 -8.53 12.67 22.19
N VAL A 629 -9.31 12.97 21.15
CA VAL A 629 -10.38 13.99 21.19
C VAL A 629 -11.74 13.31 21.25
N GLN A 630 -12.73 14.00 21.80
CA GLN A 630 -14.11 13.52 21.81
C GLN A 630 -14.70 13.51 20.38
N SER A 631 -15.63 12.60 20.08
CA SER A 631 -16.16 12.46 18.71
C SER A 631 -16.96 13.66 18.21
N TRP A 632 -17.61 14.44 19.09
CA TRP A 632 -18.20 15.71 18.67
C TRP A 632 -17.13 16.73 18.27
N ALA A 633 -15.94 16.68 18.90
CA ALA A 633 -14.83 17.56 18.57
C ALA A 633 -14.27 17.24 17.18
N ALA A 634 -14.35 15.99 16.72
CA ALA A 634 -14.02 15.61 15.35
C ALA A 634 -14.92 16.29 14.31
N ILE A 635 -16.20 16.57 14.63
CA ILE A 635 -17.08 17.38 13.77
C ILE A 635 -16.57 18.82 13.70
N VAL A 636 -16.25 19.43 14.84
CA VAL A 636 -15.72 20.80 14.90
C VAL A 636 -14.39 20.91 14.14
N MET A 637 -13.48 19.97 14.34
CA MET A 637 -12.22 19.88 13.59
C MET A 637 -12.48 19.74 12.09
N GLY A 638 -13.49 18.97 11.68
CA GLY A 638 -13.93 18.82 10.29
C GLY A 638 -14.48 20.12 9.70
N ILE A 639 -15.26 20.89 10.46
CA ILE A 639 -15.76 22.21 10.00
C ILE A 639 -14.58 23.16 9.77
N LEU A 640 -13.64 23.19 10.72
CA LEU A 640 -12.48 24.07 10.64
C LEU A 640 -11.52 23.65 9.51
N SER A 641 -11.30 22.35 9.30
CA SER A 641 -10.45 21.84 8.22
C SER A 641 -11.09 21.99 6.84
N GLY A 642 -12.42 21.97 6.75
CA GLY A 642 -13.13 22.26 5.51
C GLY A 642 -13.11 23.76 5.16
N SER A 643 -12.91 24.63 6.15
CA SER A 643 -13.00 26.08 5.98
C SER A 643 -11.65 26.80 5.89
N ILE A 644 -10.70 26.49 6.78
CA ILE A 644 -9.43 27.23 6.90
C ILE A 644 -8.47 26.91 5.73
N PRO A 645 -8.15 25.63 5.45
CA PRO A 645 -7.45 25.25 4.22
C PRO A 645 -8.16 25.69 2.94
N TRP A 646 -9.50 25.68 2.90
CA TRP A 646 -10.26 26.23 1.77
C TRP A 646 -9.98 27.72 1.59
N PHE A 647 -10.05 28.51 2.66
CA PHE A 647 -9.74 29.94 2.64
C PHE A 647 -8.29 30.19 2.24
N SER A 648 -7.35 29.41 2.78
CA SER A 648 -5.92 29.58 2.48
C SER A 648 -5.62 29.32 1.01
N MET A 649 -6.23 28.28 0.43
CA MET A 649 -6.03 27.90 -0.97
C MET A 649 -6.81 28.79 -1.95
N MET A 650 -8.09 29.06 -1.68
CA MET A 650 -8.98 29.70 -2.65
C MET A 650 -8.91 31.23 -2.61
N ILE A 651 -8.58 31.82 -1.45
CA ILE A 651 -8.57 33.26 -1.24
C ILE A 651 -7.16 33.78 -0.95
N LEU A 652 -6.50 33.30 0.10
CA LEU A 652 -5.21 33.85 0.55
C LEU A 652 -4.10 33.62 -0.48
N HIS A 653 -4.01 32.42 -1.06
CA HIS A 653 -3.00 32.09 -2.07
C HIS A 653 -3.10 33.03 -3.28
N LYS A 654 -4.31 33.35 -3.74
CA LYS A 654 -4.52 34.25 -4.90
C LYS A 654 -4.19 35.71 -4.60
N LYS A 655 -4.28 36.13 -3.33
CA LYS A 655 -3.99 37.52 -2.90
C LYS A 655 -2.55 37.75 -2.44
N SER A 656 -1.86 36.70 -2.02
CA SER A 656 -0.51 36.80 -1.46
C SER A 656 0.57 36.74 -2.54
N SER A 657 1.32 37.83 -2.70
CA SER A 657 2.46 37.89 -3.62
C SER A 657 3.57 36.89 -3.25
N LEU A 658 3.71 36.55 -1.96
CA LEU A 658 4.68 35.57 -1.48
C LEU A 658 4.28 34.15 -1.91
N LEU A 659 3.02 33.77 -1.70
CA LEU A 659 2.54 32.42 -2.02
C LEU A 659 2.50 32.18 -3.54
N GLN A 660 2.24 33.21 -4.34
CA GLN A 660 2.27 33.14 -5.80
C GLN A 660 3.68 32.93 -6.39
N LYS A 661 4.75 33.19 -5.63
CA LYS A 661 6.12 32.93 -6.09
C LYS A 661 6.45 31.44 -6.16
N VAL A 662 5.70 30.60 -5.45
CA VAL A 662 5.97 29.16 -5.33
C VAL A 662 4.88 28.39 -6.06
N ASP A 663 5.30 27.64 -7.08
CA ASP A 663 4.42 26.78 -7.86
C ASP A 663 4.29 25.39 -7.21
N ASP A 664 3.51 25.33 -6.13
CA ASP A 664 3.11 24.10 -5.44
C ASP A 664 1.99 23.40 -6.23
N THR A 665 2.35 22.34 -6.97
CA THR A 665 1.51 21.75 -8.03
C THR A 665 0.08 21.41 -7.59
N PHE A 666 -0.09 20.83 -6.39
CA PHE A 666 -1.41 20.49 -5.85
C PHE A 666 -1.79 21.26 -4.58
N GLY A 667 -1.01 22.27 -4.21
CA GLY A 667 -1.25 23.02 -2.98
C GLY A 667 -1.11 22.14 -1.73
N VAL A 668 -0.12 21.23 -1.70
CA VAL A 668 0.20 20.36 -0.55
C VAL A 668 0.47 21.21 0.70
N PHE A 669 0.98 22.42 0.52
CA PHE A 669 1.09 23.40 1.61
C PHE A 669 -0.26 23.65 2.31
N HIS A 670 -1.35 23.82 1.56
CA HIS A 670 -2.66 24.10 2.16
C HIS A 670 -3.30 22.84 2.70
N THR A 671 -3.22 21.73 1.95
CA THR A 671 -3.95 20.50 2.31
C THR A 671 -3.23 19.67 3.37
N HIS A 672 -1.92 19.85 3.54
CA HIS A 672 -1.12 19.15 4.54
C HIS A 672 -0.44 20.07 5.55
N ALA A 673 0.25 21.15 5.14
CA ALA A 673 0.92 22.02 6.13
C ALA A 673 -0.08 22.83 6.95
N VAL A 674 -1.01 23.55 6.31
CA VAL A 674 -2.03 24.35 7.01
C VAL A 674 -2.98 23.43 7.78
N ALA A 675 -3.48 22.35 7.16
CA ALA A 675 -4.37 21.41 7.83
C ALA A 675 -3.68 20.64 8.99
N GLY A 676 -2.43 20.24 8.83
CA GLY A 676 -1.65 19.53 9.85
C GLY A 676 -1.27 20.44 11.03
N LEU A 677 -0.91 21.70 10.74
CA LEU A 677 -0.74 22.72 11.77
C LEU A 677 -2.04 22.94 12.54
N LEU A 678 -3.15 23.16 11.83
CA LEU A 678 -4.47 23.34 12.42
C LEU A 678 -4.84 22.15 13.32
N GLY A 679 -4.69 20.94 12.81
CA GLY A 679 -4.96 19.71 13.56
C GLY A 679 -4.16 19.64 14.85
N GLY A 680 -2.84 19.84 14.79
CA GLY A 680 -1.99 19.75 15.97
C GLY A 680 -2.28 20.83 17.01
N LEU A 681 -2.64 22.04 16.57
CA LEU A 681 -3.08 23.13 17.46
C LEU A 681 -4.43 22.82 18.10
N LEU A 682 -5.40 22.35 17.32
CA LEU A 682 -6.72 21.95 17.81
C LEU A 682 -6.62 20.79 18.80
N THR A 683 -5.73 19.81 18.57
CA THR A 683 -5.42 18.77 19.56
C THR A 683 -4.90 19.39 20.86
N GLY A 684 -4.01 20.39 20.79
CA GLY A 684 -3.54 21.14 21.96
C GLY A 684 -4.66 21.86 22.73
N LEU A 685 -5.81 22.11 22.11
CA LEU A 685 -6.99 22.69 22.74
C LEU A 685 -7.99 21.63 23.25
N LEU A 686 -8.20 20.56 22.47
CA LEU A 686 -9.33 19.63 22.57
C LEU A 686 -8.96 18.24 23.10
N ALA A 687 -7.68 17.94 23.36
CA ALA A 687 -7.25 16.65 23.89
C ALA A 687 -7.92 16.33 25.24
N GLU A 688 -8.76 15.29 25.25
CA GLU A 688 -9.59 14.89 26.38
C GLU A 688 -8.73 14.18 27.45
N PRO A 689 -8.69 14.66 28.71
CA PRO A 689 -7.87 14.09 29.76
C PRO A 689 -8.05 12.57 29.95
N ALA A 690 -9.29 12.07 29.86
CA ALA A 690 -9.56 10.65 30.02
C ALA A 690 -8.92 9.79 28.91
N LEU A 691 -9.03 10.24 27.66
CA LEU A 691 -8.44 9.53 26.52
C LEU A 691 -6.92 9.68 26.49
N CYS A 692 -6.40 10.85 26.90
CA CYS A 692 -4.96 11.08 27.04
C CYS A 692 -4.31 10.06 28.00
N ARG A 693 -4.94 9.79 29.15
CA ARG A 693 -4.46 8.79 30.12
C ARG A 693 -4.41 7.36 29.59
N LEU A 694 -5.21 7.04 28.57
CA LEU A 694 -5.25 5.69 28.00
C LEU A 694 -4.13 5.43 26.99
N GLN A 695 -3.53 6.49 26.43
CA GLN A 695 -2.65 6.36 25.25
C GLN A 695 -1.34 7.12 25.33
N LEU A 696 -1.30 8.28 26.01
CA LEU A 696 -0.13 9.16 25.95
C LEU A 696 0.89 8.81 27.05
N PRO A 697 2.19 8.94 26.75
CA PRO A 697 3.26 8.65 27.73
C PRO A 697 3.24 9.63 28.90
N VAL A 698 2.83 10.88 28.67
CA VAL A 698 2.62 11.88 29.72
C VAL A 698 1.16 11.83 30.16
N THR A 699 0.93 11.17 31.29
CA THR A 699 -0.40 10.77 31.79
C THR A 699 -1.28 11.96 32.18
N ASN A 700 -0.67 13.09 32.57
CA ASN A 700 -1.41 14.30 32.93
C ASN A 700 -1.57 15.29 31.75
N SER A 701 -1.45 14.81 30.51
CA SER A 701 -1.71 15.60 29.31
C SER A 701 -3.20 15.92 29.17
N ARG A 702 -3.50 17.15 28.76
CA ARG A 702 -4.86 17.63 28.51
C ARG A 702 -4.82 18.85 27.60
N GLY A 703 -5.88 19.05 26.82
CA GLY A 703 -6.06 20.24 26.01
C GLY A 703 -6.36 21.48 26.85
N ALA A 704 -6.09 22.67 26.30
CA ALA A 704 -6.30 23.94 26.98
C ALA A 704 -7.73 24.16 27.49
N PHE A 705 -8.76 23.64 26.80
CA PHE A 705 -10.15 23.80 27.21
C PHE A 705 -10.55 22.98 28.45
N TYR A 706 -9.69 22.06 28.92
CA TYR A 706 -9.92 21.28 30.13
C TYR A 706 -9.18 21.85 31.37
N GLY A 707 -8.67 23.09 31.29
CA GLY A 707 -8.06 23.81 32.41
C GLY A 707 -6.76 23.21 32.93
N GLY A 708 -6.32 23.64 34.13
CA GLY A 708 -5.09 23.15 34.76
C GLY A 708 -3.83 23.46 33.94
N ASN A 709 -3.01 22.43 33.67
CA ASN A 709 -1.83 22.53 32.81
C ASN A 709 -2.16 22.53 31.31
N GLY A 710 -3.43 22.54 30.90
CA GLY A 710 -3.82 22.44 29.49
C GLY A 710 -3.30 23.58 28.61
N GLY A 711 -3.15 24.80 29.15
CA GLY A 711 -2.54 25.91 28.42
C GLY A 711 -1.09 25.63 28.00
N MET A 712 -0.34 24.87 28.81
CA MET A 712 1.00 24.41 28.47
C MET A 712 0.97 23.44 27.28
N GLN A 713 -0.07 22.61 27.16
CA GLN A 713 -0.17 21.67 26.06
C GLN A 713 -0.27 22.40 24.72
N PHE A 714 -1.08 23.45 24.62
CA PHE A 714 -1.15 24.27 23.41
C PHE A 714 0.21 24.90 23.05
N LEU A 715 0.96 25.39 24.04
CA LEU A 715 2.32 25.91 23.82
C LEU A 715 3.28 24.83 23.31
N LYS A 716 3.21 23.60 23.85
CA LYS A 716 4.00 22.46 23.35
C LYS A 716 3.74 22.18 21.88
N GLN A 717 2.47 22.19 21.47
CA GLN A 717 2.07 21.99 20.07
C GLN A 717 2.65 23.09 19.17
N LEU A 718 2.60 24.35 19.58
CA LEU A 718 3.17 25.49 18.84
C LEU A 718 4.68 25.35 18.64
N VAL A 719 5.42 25.06 19.72
CA VAL A 719 6.88 24.93 19.66
C VAL A 719 7.29 23.72 18.82
N ALA A 720 6.58 22.60 18.93
CA ALA A 720 6.81 21.44 18.09
C ALA A 720 6.55 21.74 16.61
N ALA A 721 5.44 22.43 16.29
CA ALA A 721 5.15 22.85 14.93
C ALA A 721 6.25 23.75 14.37
N PHE A 722 6.75 24.71 15.15
CA PHE A 722 7.86 25.57 14.74
C PHE A 722 9.15 24.78 14.47
N PHE A 723 9.48 23.81 15.34
CA PHE A 723 10.62 22.91 15.12
C PHE A 723 10.48 22.14 13.80
N VAL A 724 9.32 21.52 13.53
CA VAL A 724 9.07 20.79 12.29
C VAL A 724 9.16 21.69 11.07
N ILE A 725 8.58 22.90 11.12
CA ILE A 725 8.66 23.88 10.04
C ILE A 725 10.11 24.28 9.77
N ALA A 726 10.84 24.69 10.81
CA ALA A 726 12.22 25.15 10.69
C ALA A 726 13.15 24.04 10.16
N TRP A 727 13.04 22.82 10.70
CA TRP A 727 13.85 21.70 10.25
C TRP A 727 13.59 21.38 8.79
N ASN A 728 12.32 21.28 8.37
CA ASN A 728 11.99 20.95 6.97
C ASN A 728 12.37 22.05 5.98
N LEU A 729 12.33 23.33 6.37
CA LEU A 729 12.85 24.43 5.56
C LEU A 729 14.36 24.27 5.33
N VAL A 730 15.12 24.01 6.40
CA VAL A 730 16.58 23.92 6.36
C VAL A 730 17.07 22.64 5.69
N SER A 731 16.62 21.47 6.16
CA SER A 731 17.08 20.17 5.68
C SER A 731 16.75 19.98 4.20
N THR A 732 15.52 20.29 3.79
CA THR A 732 15.08 20.14 2.39
C THR A 732 15.88 21.06 1.47
N THR A 733 16.15 22.29 1.90
CA THR A 733 17.00 23.23 1.14
C THR A 733 18.41 22.68 0.94
N ILE A 734 19.06 22.21 2.00
CA ILE A 734 20.42 21.67 1.93
C ILE A 734 20.47 20.45 0.99
N ILE A 735 19.51 19.53 1.11
CA ILE A 735 19.44 18.33 0.26
C ILE A 735 19.28 18.71 -1.22
N LEU A 736 18.37 19.63 -1.55
CA LEU A 736 18.13 20.03 -2.93
C LEU A 736 19.34 20.76 -3.53
N LEU A 737 19.96 21.67 -2.77
CA LEU A 737 21.18 22.33 -3.21
C LEU A 737 22.32 21.33 -3.44
N PHE A 738 22.45 20.32 -2.57
CA PHE A 738 23.44 19.26 -2.74
C PHE A 738 23.19 18.43 -4.02
N ILE A 739 21.94 18.03 -4.27
CA ILE A 739 21.58 17.29 -5.50
C ILE A 739 21.84 18.15 -6.73
N GLN A 740 21.52 19.44 -6.66
CA GLN A 740 21.69 20.39 -7.76
C GLN A 740 23.14 20.51 -8.24
N LEU A 741 24.13 20.20 -7.39
CA LEU A 741 25.55 20.16 -7.78
C LEU A 741 25.84 19.13 -8.87
N PHE A 742 25.04 18.07 -8.96
CA PHE A 742 25.27 16.93 -9.87
C PHE A 742 24.13 16.72 -10.86
N ILE A 743 22.89 17.04 -10.48
CA ILE A 743 21.69 16.75 -11.26
C ILE A 743 20.79 17.99 -11.27
N PRO A 744 20.40 18.51 -12.45
CA PRO A 744 19.41 19.59 -12.53
C PRO A 744 18.10 19.17 -11.84
N LEU A 745 17.62 19.99 -10.89
CA LEU A 745 16.40 19.69 -10.13
C LEU A 745 15.15 19.72 -11.01
N ARG A 746 15.14 20.62 -12.00
CA ARG A 746 14.04 20.82 -12.96
C ARG A 746 14.44 20.33 -14.33
N MET A 747 13.48 19.76 -15.06
CA MET A 747 13.69 19.42 -16.46
C MET A 747 13.81 20.68 -17.36
N PRO A 748 14.53 20.59 -18.50
CA PRO A 748 14.55 21.65 -19.51
C PRO A 748 13.17 21.91 -20.11
N ASP A 749 12.89 23.16 -20.50
CA ASP A 749 11.58 23.57 -21.03
C ASP A 749 11.12 22.75 -22.24
N GLU A 750 12.03 22.41 -23.15
CA GLU A 750 11.77 21.55 -24.31
C GLU A 750 11.21 20.18 -23.91
N GLN A 751 11.73 19.58 -22.83
CA GLN A 751 11.24 18.31 -22.32
C GLN A 751 9.95 18.48 -21.51
N LEU A 752 9.73 19.64 -20.88
CA LEU A 752 8.46 19.95 -20.20
C LEU A 752 7.29 20.09 -21.19
N GLU A 753 7.55 20.51 -22.42
CA GLU A 753 6.54 20.56 -23.47
C GLU A 753 6.07 19.16 -23.87
N ILE A 754 7.02 18.22 -24.01
CA ILE A 754 6.78 16.82 -24.39
C ILE A 754 6.16 16.01 -23.23
N GLY A 755 6.75 16.08 -22.03
CA GLY A 755 6.30 15.35 -20.84
C GLY A 755 6.81 13.90 -20.77
N ASP A 756 5.91 12.97 -20.44
CA ASP A 756 6.20 11.56 -20.12
C ASP A 756 6.99 10.83 -21.23
N ASP A 757 6.76 11.16 -22.50
CA ASP A 757 7.51 10.55 -23.61
C ASP A 757 9.01 10.93 -23.57
N ALA A 758 9.33 12.17 -23.18
CA ALA A 758 10.72 12.59 -22.97
C ALA A 758 11.36 11.94 -21.74
N VAL A 759 10.57 11.69 -20.67
CA VAL A 759 11.08 11.09 -19.42
C VAL A 759 11.25 9.58 -19.53
N HIS A 760 10.24 8.89 -20.06
CA HIS A 760 10.09 7.43 -20.04
C HIS A 760 10.05 6.81 -21.43
N GLY A 761 9.69 7.56 -22.48
CA GLY A 761 9.33 6.98 -23.79
C GLY A 761 8.00 6.22 -23.77
N GLU A 762 7.13 6.58 -22.83
CA GLU A 762 5.84 5.94 -22.60
C GLU A 762 4.72 6.97 -22.65
N GLU A 763 3.57 6.57 -23.18
CA GLU A 763 2.34 7.35 -23.13
C GLU A 763 1.37 6.77 -22.10
N ALA A 764 0.69 7.64 -21.35
CA ALA A 764 -0.30 7.22 -20.34
C ALA A 764 -1.46 6.39 -20.91
N TYR A 765 -1.90 6.74 -22.13
CA TYR A 765 -3.04 6.13 -22.82
C TYR A 765 -2.70 5.88 -24.29
N ALA A 766 -2.72 4.62 -24.71
CA ALA A 766 -2.59 4.26 -26.12
C ALA A 766 -3.96 4.42 -26.81
N LEU A 767 -4.29 5.65 -27.22
CA LEU A 767 -5.50 5.96 -28.00
C LEU A 767 -5.22 5.75 -29.50
N TRP A 768 -4.87 4.55 -29.92
CA TRP A 768 -4.90 4.18 -31.34
C TRP A 768 -6.24 3.52 -31.65
N GLY A 769 -7.16 4.27 -32.23
CA GLY A 769 -8.47 3.75 -32.61
C GLY A 769 -9.49 4.76 -33.12
N ASP A 770 -9.35 6.05 -32.81
CA ASP A 770 -10.33 7.06 -33.22
C ASP A 770 -9.88 7.81 -34.49
N GLY A 771 -9.54 7.08 -35.55
CA GLY A 771 -9.48 7.62 -36.91
C GLY A 771 -8.27 8.49 -37.29
N GLU A 772 -7.27 8.72 -36.42
CA GLU A 772 -6.02 9.34 -36.89
C GLU A 772 -5.23 8.35 -37.74
N LYS A 773 -5.23 8.60 -39.06
CA LYS A 773 -4.28 7.97 -39.98
C LYS A 773 -2.87 8.32 -39.51
N TYR A 774 -2.06 7.28 -39.34
CA TYR A 774 -0.61 7.35 -39.21
C TYR A 774 -0.04 8.46 -40.10
N ASP A 775 0.56 9.48 -39.47
CA ASP A 775 1.31 10.53 -40.16
C ASP A 775 2.80 10.13 -40.20
N PRO A 776 3.31 9.62 -41.34
CA PRO A 776 4.71 9.25 -41.48
C PRO A 776 5.67 10.45 -41.39
N THR A 777 5.19 11.69 -41.40
CA THR A 777 6.06 12.89 -41.37
C THR A 777 6.60 13.22 -39.98
N ARG A 778 6.02 12.67 -38.90
CA ARG A 778 6.49 12.93 -37.53
C ARG A 778 7.73 12.14 -37.10
N HIS A 779 8.10 11.09 -37.85
CA HIS A 779 9.30 10.31 -37.59
C HIS A 779 9.98 9.92 -38.90
N GLY A 780 10.58 10.90 -39.58
CA GLY A 780 11.42 10.66 -40.75
C GLY A 780 12.49 11.74 -40.86
N SER A 781 13.76 11.33 -40.78
CA SER A 781 14.89 12.16 -41.21
C SER A 781 14.60 12.74 -42.59
N MET A 782 14.77 14.05 -42.75
CA MET A 782 14.66 14.75 -44.03
C MET A 782 15.48 14.03 -45.10
N ASN A 783 14.80 13.46 -46.09
CA ASN A 783 15.39 13.21 -47.40
C ASN A 783 14.46 13.82 -48.45
N ILE A 784 14.97 14.85 -49.11
CA ILE A 784 14.31 15.58 -50.18
C ILE A 784 14.30 14.69 -51.42
N GLY A 785 13.11 14.40 -51.95
CA GLY A 785 12.94 13.72 -53.23
C GLY A 785 11.54 13.96 -53.78
N HIS A 786 11.46 14.74 -54.86
CA HIS A 786 10.23 14.97 -55.62
C HIS A 786 9.59 13.66 -56.10
N SER A 787 8.27 13.51 -55.91
CA SER A 787 7.39 13.10 -57.01
C SER A 787 5.92 13.44 -56.73
N SER A 788 5.27 13.87 -57.79
CA SER A 788 3.89 14.31 -57.94
C SER A 788 2.93 13.15 -58.21
N SER A 789 1.73 13.16 -57.61
CA SER A 789 0.50 12.68 -58.29
C SER A 789 -0.79 13.11 -57.55
N PRO A 790 -1.86 13.50 -58.28
CA PRO A 790 -3.13 14.01 -57.75
C PRO A 790 -4.19 12.91 -57.60
N TYR A 791 -5.19 13.04 -56.72
CA TYR A 791 -6.60 12.56 -56.87
C TYR A 791 -7.44 12.82 -55.60
N VAL A 792 -8.07 14.00 -55.60
CA VAL A 792 -9.47 14.40 -55.33
C VAL A 792 -10.51 13.43 -54.71
N ASN A 793 -11.28 14.01 -53.76
CA ASN A 793 -12.69 13.83 -53.33
C ASN A 793 -13.08 12.92 -52.14
N GLY A 794 -13.78 13.51 -51.16
CA GLY A 794 -14.77 12.80 -50.33
C GLY A 794 -15.13 13.39 -48.96
N ALA A 795 -16.12 14.30 -48.94
CA ALA A 795 -17.08 14.60 -47.84
C ALA A 795 -16.62 15.34 -46.56
N ARG A 796 -17.04 16.62 -46.49
CA ARG A 796 -17.19 17.42 -45.27
C ARG A 796 -18.37 16.89 -44.42
N GLY A 797 -18.19 16.81 -43.11
CA GLY A 797 -19.23 16.46 -42.14
C GLY A 797 -19.09 17.24 -40.82
N VAL A 798 -19.79 18.38 -40.78
CA VAL A 798 -20.41 19.10 -39.65
C VAL A 798 -19.83 18.93 -38.23
N THR A 799 -19.24 20.02 -37.72
CA THR A 799 -18.99 20.27 -36.29
C THR A 799 -20.30 20.65 -35.60
N ILE A 800 -20.72 19.89 -34.58
CA ILE A 800 -21.70 20.35 -33.59
C ILE A 800 -20.91 20.81 -32.37
N ASN A 801 -20.98 22.11 -32.07
CA ASN A 801 -20.52 22.67 -30.80
C ASN A 801 -21.52 22.30 -29.70
N LEU A 802 -21.01 21.65 -28.65
CA LEU A 802 -21.55 21.71 -27.29
C LEU A 802 -20.40 21.94 -26.31
#